data_AF-A0A9R1G3R7-F1
#
_entry.id   AF-A0A9R1G3R7-F1
#
_cell.length_a   1.000
_cell.length_b   1.000
_cell.length_c   1.000
_cell.angle_alpha   90.00
_cell.angle_beta   90.00
_cell.angle_gamma   90.00
#
_symmetry.space_group_name_H-M   'P 1'
#
loop_
_entity.id
_entity.type
_entity.pdbx_description
1 polymer ?
#
loop_
_entity_poly.entity_id
_entity_poly.type
_entity_poly.pdbx_seq_one_letter_code
_entity_poly.pdbx_strand_id
1 'polypeptide(L)'
;MASPADLHGVTAAGSPNKQTLKTSTSSSSSGSSSSSGSGSNSSSSSGSGSNRDITTSCKIQKTRSLSMRELQEITDNFCKERAIGEGAYGKVYKGALGNGKEIAVKLLHNRPDIDDGQFRREFDNLMRLEHQNIVQLVGYCYETQHKPIIGTEETIFAEEITKALCFEYMQKGSLQKHLYEESDGLDWETRYKIIKGTCEGLQYLHEGFKKPIYHLDLKPDNILLDENMFPKLADFGLSRLFREHKTMVIESVSGTIGYMPPEYIHENAISNKFDIFSLGVAITKVIAGPSGHTRSAEMSHQEFLDQVQTNWRRRLRSTCSSHKQLKAHCHQVNICTEIALSCMEYDRHKRPDIIDIIHRLNDTEATIDRALSWSVSSQSWMQGDMVKLHTFTSKAILCGKTCNKFPVLVRITAAPWRHTEEMPRAGVDIVVVVDINMGRVSHWKLKTIKQALMTVIDKFGPNDRFSIVWFKGSVPHTMKLTFTSNKGKEIAKVMINELDGTHDNNTIAALREGFEILRGRGAEEAYNHVGCILFVSNGDGMAALKTEISSEFPVHAIGVQKHHDPEVMKYIADKTCGTYSFLDEDDSCIHEAFKLFTTGITSVAARFIQITLAAHEGITISSIESGGYKNLVGSDKQTGVIDIDNMYAGEQKNFIVYLSVGEGNKKLLTIGGQYRSFDASKRLADKDVFILRPLSECSPDKLGIHHEVAAERMRIWLMKGFSVMVEMQHPMCGEGPRELWNSIRHPSSEGHCATKETMVNLSNDVTEIERNIRDYLNNHERWYTKVPYLMSWLSCHKWQRATTKGSCYDSGAFTLSQLSASEQHVGEDGEDNDD
;
A
#
# COMPACT_ATOMS: atom_id res chain seq x y z
N MET A 1 -38.10 45.03 -14.19
CA MET A 1 -38.44 46.05 -15.22
C MET A 1 -37.56 47.27 -14.99
N ALA A 2 -37.17 47.97 -16.07
CA ALA A 2 -36.62 49.34 -16.17
C ALA A 2 -35.69 49.94 -15.08
N SER A 3 -34.54 50.45 -15.51
CA SER A 3 -33.75 51.49 -14.81
C SER A 3 -34.32 52.90 -15.05
N PRO A 4 -33.98 53.91 -14.21
CA PRO A 4 -33.04 54.99 -14.60
C PRO A 4 -31.80 55.04 -13.68
N ALA A 5 -30.64 55.67 -13.97
CA ALA A 5 -30.31 57.08 -14.33
C ALA A 5 -30.43 58.06 -13.12
N ASP A 6 -29.56 59.07 -12.91
CA ASP A 6 -28.51 59.64 -13.79
C ASP A 6 -27.45 60.53 -13.06
N LEU A 7 -26.32 60.83 -13.74
CA LEU A 7 -25.36 61.98 -13.63
C LEU A 7 -24.71 62.39 -12.26
N HIS A 8 -23.49 62.94 -12.15
CA HIS A 8 -22.37 63.29 -13.07
C HIS A 8 -21.08 62.50 -12.65
N GLY A 9 -19.80 62.73 -13.01
CA GLY A 9 -18.99 63.71 -13.80
C GLY A 9 -17.49 63.34 -13.61
N VAL A 10 -16.42 64.00 -14.10
CA VAL A 10 -16.15 65.16 -14.99
C VAL A 10 -14.95 64.80 -15.91
N THR A 11 -14.76 65.53 -17.02
CA THR A 11 -13.75 65.47 -18.10
C THR A 11 -12.25 65.38 -17.69
N ALA A 12 -11.27 64.95 -18.52
CA ALA A 12 -11.30 64.37 -19.90
C ALA A 12 -10.00 63.62 -20.33
N ALA A 13 -10.19 62.77 -21.35
CA ALA A 13 -9.33 62.15 -22.39
C ALA A 13 -7.87 62.59 -22.66
N GLY A 14 -7.06 61.65 -23.21
CA GLY A 14 -5.86 61.94 -24.02
C GLY A 14 -4.83 60.81 -24.21
N SER A 15 -4.89 60.08 -25.33
CA SER A 15 -3.87 59.10 -25.81
C SER A 15 -3.28 59.60 -27.17
N PRO A 16 -2.39 58.88 -27.94
CA PRO A 16 -1.64 57.64 -27.67
C PRO A 16 -0.16 57.59 -28.22
N ASN A 17 0.58 56.52 -27.84
CA ASN A 17 1.54 55.74 -28.67
C ASN A 17 2.94 56.25 -29.12
N LYS A 18 3.81 55.24 -29.34
CA LYS A 18 5.03 55.13 -30.20
C LYS A 18 6.44 55.61 -29.75
N GLN A 19 7.37 54.70 -30.05
CA GLN A 19 8.77 54.84 -30.49
C GLN A 19 9.94 55.01 -29.49
N THR A 20 11.02 54.32 -29.87
CA THR A 20 12.34 54.17 -29.23
C THR A 20 13.29 55.32 -29.58
N LEU A 21 14.21 55.69 -28.67
CA LEU A 21 15.67 55.69 -28.94
C LEU A 21 16.57 55.97 -27.70
N LYS A 22 17.67 55.20 -27.58
CA LYS A 22 19.05 55.53 -27.15
C LYS A 22 19.38 56.56 -26.02
N THR A 23 20.15 56.06 -25.02
CA THR A 23 21.39 56.64 -24.38
C THR A 23 21.38 58.08 -23.82
N SER A 24 21.82 58.38 -22.59
CA SER A 24 23.24 58.45 -22.15
C SER A 24 23.37 59.22 -20.80
N THR A 25 24.48 59.34 -20.04
CA THR A 25 25.57 58.43 -19.58
C THR A 25 26.35 59.09 -18.41
N SER A 26 26.67 58.36 -17.32
CA SER A 26 27.74 58.68 -16.33
C SER A 26 28.02 57.41 -15.49
N SER A 27 29.20 56.76 -15.48
CA SER A 27 30.57 57.13 -15.03
C SER A 27 30.72 57.11 -13.50
N SER A 28 31.69 56.43 -12.87
CA SER A 28 32.87 55.64 -13.33
C SER A 28 33.12 54.47 -12.32
N SER A 29 34.22 53.71 -12.20
CA SER A 29 35.62 53.73 -12.70
C SER A 29 36.21 52.30 -12.70
N SER A 30 36.55 51.70 -13.84
CA SER A 30 37.92 51.52 -14.38
C SER A 30 38.90 50.64 -13.59
N GLY A 31 39.38 49.55 -14.21
CA GLY A 31 40.47 48.70 -13.72
C GLY A 31 40.64 47.45 -14.61
N SER A 32 41.58 47.50 -15.57
CA SER A 32 41.68 46.50 -16.65
C SER A 32 43.13 46.18 -17.05
N SER A 33 43.38 44.92 -17.41
CA SER A 33 44.59 44.49 -18.13
C SER A 33 44.32 43.21 -18.91
N SER A 34 44.79 43.15 -20.16
CA SER A 34 44.53 42.06 -21.12
C SER A 34 45.81 41.63 -21.82
N SER A 35 45.87 40.38 -22.30
CA SER A 35 46.84 39.98 -23.34
C SER A 35 46.36 38.78 -24.15
N SER A 36 46.50 38.84 -25.47
CA SER A 36 46.22 37.78 -26.44
C SER A 36 47.50 37.08 -26.91
N GLY A 37 47.38 35.93 -27.57
CA GLY A 37 48.51 35.22 -28.19
C GLY A 37 48.07 34.00 -29.02
N SER A 38 48.81 33.65 -30.08
CA SER A 38 48.47 32.58 -31.03
C SER A 38 49.75 31.87 -31.54
N GLY A 39 49.69 30.60 -31.95
CA GLY A 39 50.79 29.97 -32.72
C GLY A 39 51.02 28.45 -32.62
N SER A 40 50.40 27.70 -33.53
CA SER A 40 50.91 26.52 -34.29
C SER A 40 52.13 25.63 -33.84
N ASN A 41 51.91 24.31 -33.90
CA ASN A 41 52.80 23.20 -34.38
C ASN A 41 54.15 22.92 -33.66
N SER A 42 54.48 21.71 -33.16
CA SER A 42 54.60 20.43 -33.91
C SER A 42 55.13 19.22 -33.08
N SER A 43 54.95 18.00 -33.62
CA SER A 43 55.72 16.74 -33.42
C SER A 43 55.89 16.03 -32.05
N SER A 44 55.12 14.93 -31.90
CA SER A 44 55.55 13.53 -31.62
C SER A 44 56.03 13.01 -30.24
N SER A 45 55.40 11.87 -29.85
CA SER A 45 55.86 10.78 -28.94
C SER A 45 56.04 11.09 -27.44
N SER A 46 55.72 10.18 -26.49
CA SER A 46 54.91 8.94 -26.54
C SER A 46 54.62 8.43 -25.10
N GLY A 47 53.54 7.66 -24.89
CA GLY A 47 53.38 6.78 -23.72
C GLY A 47 52.28 7.13 -22.71
N SER A 48 51.21 6.31 -22.71
CA SER A 48 50.37 5.90 -21.55
C SER A 48 49.98 6.89 -20.43
N GLY A 49 48.67 7.00 -20.14
CA GLY A 49 48.23 7.29 -18.75
C GLY A 49 46.97 8.13 -18.48
N SER A 50 46.16 8.52 -19.47
CA SER A 50 44.95 9.32 -19.21
C SER A 50 43.80 8.48 -18.63
N ASN A 51 43.41 8.72 -17.37
CA ASN A 51 42.27 8.05 -16.73
C ASN A 51 41.34 9.06 -16.00
N ARG A 52 40.42 9.67 -16.75
CA ARG A 52 39.19 10.32 -16.26
C ARG A 52 38.06 10.09 -17.26
N ASP A 53 36.83 10.32 -16.79
CA ASP A 53 35.57 10.29 -17.54
C ASP A 53 35.19 8.93 -18.15
N ILE A 54 34.86 7.97 -17.28
CA ILE A 54 33.94 6.88 -17.61
C ILE A 54 32.62 7.09 -16.86
N THR A 55 31.64 7.64 -17.56
CA THR A 55 30.23 7.60 -17.18
C THR A 55 29.82 6.15 -16.92
N THR A 56 29.53 5.80 -15.67
CA THR A 56 28.95 4.48 -15.37
C THR A 56 27.48 4.49 -15.73
N SER A 57 27.20 4.30 -17.02
CA SER A 57 25.86 4.01 -17.51
C SER A 57 25.35 2.73 -16.86
N CYS A 58 24.04 2.67 -16.59
CA CYS A 58 23.38 1.38 -16.46
C CYS A 58 23.59 0.66 -17.80
N LYS A 59 24.27 -0.49 -17.78
CA LYS A 59 24.65 -1.19 -19.01
C LYS A 59 23.43 -1.82 -19.66
N ILE A 60 22.85 -1.10 -20.61
CA ILE A 60 22.06 -1.67 -21.70
C ILE A 60 22.83 -2.90 -22.21
N GLN A 61 22.28 -4.11 -22.06
CA GLN A 61 22.81 -5.27 -22.78
C GLN A 61 22.47 -5.08 -24.25
N LYS A 62 23.32 -4.33 -24.95
CA LYS A 62 23.13 -4.00 -26.36
C LYS A 62 23.07 -5.31 -27.15
N THR A 63 21.88 -5.61 -27.66
CA THR A 63 21.54 -6.78 -28.47
C THR A 63 22.63 -7.05 -29.51
N ARG A 64 23.29 -8.21 -29.40
CA ARG A 64 24.49 -8.49 -30.19
C ARG A 64 24.10 -8.94 -31.59
N SER A 65 24.62 -8.25 -32.60
CA SER A 65 24.72 -8.81 -33.94
C SER A 65 25.74 -9.95 -33.91
N LEU A 66 25.31 -11.12 -34.37
CA LEU A 66 26.06 -12.36 -34.45
C LEU A 66 26.15 -12.75 -35.93
N SER A 67 27.33 -13.16 -36.38
CA SER A 67 27.53 -13.76 -37.70
C SER A 67 26.95 -15.18 -37.76
N MET A 68 26.65 -15.66 -38.97
CA MET A 68 26.26 -17.03 -39.23
C MET A 68 27.32 -18.03 -38.72
N ARG A 69 28.60 -17.68 -38.83
CA ARG A 69 29.70 -18.46 -38.27
C ARG A 69 29.61 -18.59 -36.75
N GLU A 70 29.36 -17.50 -36.03
CA GLU A 70 29.17 -17.55 -34.56
C GLU A 70 27.92 -18.39 -34.20
N LEU A 71 26.85 -18.32 -34.99
CA LEU A 71 25.68 -19.18 -34.80
C LEU A 71 26.02 -20.66 -35.02
N GLN A 72 26.83 -21.00 -36.02
CA GLN A 72 27.32 -22.37 -36.21
C GLN A 72 28.21 -22.82 -35.04
N GLU A 73 29.12 -21.98 -34.56
CA GLU A 73 30.01 -22.33 -33.44
C GLU A 73 29.23 -22.57 -32.13
N ILE A 74 28.22 -21.74 -31.80
CA ILE A 74 27.42 -21.91 -30.57
C ILE A 74 26.33 -22.99 -30.66
N THR A 75 25.87 -23.35 -31.87
CA THR A 75 24.87 -24.41 -32.11
C THR A 75 25.45 -25.72 -32.63
N ASP A 76 26.79 -25.85 -32.69
CA ASP A 76 27.48 -27.07 -33.15
C ASP A 76 27.05 -27.44 -34.59
N ASN A 77 27.17 -26.44 -35.46
CA ASN A 77 26.71 -26.44 -36.85
C ASN A 77 25.23 -26.83 -37.01
N PHE A 78 24.36 -26.30 -36.15
CA PHE A 78 22.92 -26.61 -36.10
C PHE A 78 22.63 -28.12 -35.94
N CYS A 79 23.41 -28.77 -35.07
CA CYS A 79 23.31 -30.20 -34.73
C CYS A 79 21.89 -30.58 -34.29
N LYS A 80 21.42 -31.76 -34.73
CA LYS A 80 20.02 -32.21 -34.53
C LYS A 80 19.69 -32.44 -33.07
N GLU A 81 20.67 -32.91 -32.31
CA GLU A 81 20.63 -33.19 -30.88
C GLU A 81 20.49 -31.90 -30.06
N ARG A 82 20.74 -30.72 -30.66
CA ARG A 82 20.48 -29.40 -30.09
C ARG A 82 19.17 -28.77 -30.59
N ALA A 83 18.41 -29.39 -31.48
CA ALA A 83 17.12 -28.87 -31.91
C ALA A 83 16.08 -29.02 -30.78
N ILE A 84 15.49 -27.91 -30.34
CA ILE A 84 14.53 -27.86 -29.20
C ILE A 84 13.09 -27.59 -29.64
N GLY A 85 12.87 -27.25 -30.91
CA GLY A 85 11.54 -27.13 -31.52
C GLY A 85 11.61 -26.68 -32.98
N GLU A 86 10.52 -26.92 -33.71
CA GLU A 86 10.28 -26.40 -35.06
C GLU A 86 8.84 -25.88 -35.13
N GLY A 87 8.64 -24.75 -35.80
CA GLY A 87 7.33 -24.13 -35.95
C GLY A 87 7.19 -23.36 -37.26
N ALA A 88 6.02 -22.76 -37.47
CA ALA A 88 5.64 -22.08 -38.72
C ALA A 88 6.64 -21.00 -39.19
N TYR A 89 7.41 -20.42 -38.26
CA TYR A 89 8.34 -19.31 -38.53
C TYR A 89 9.81 -19.73 -38.62
N GLY A 90 10.18 -20.94 -38.19
CA GLY A 90 11.58 -21.39 -38.17
C GLY A 90 11.89 -22.57 -37.26
N LYS A 91 13.17 -22.97 -37.23
CA LYS A 91 13.74 -23.98 -36.33
C LYS A 91 14.43 -23.33 -35.15
N VAL A 92 14.30 -23.92 -33.96
CA VAL A 92 14.90 -23.43 -32.72
C VAL A 92 15.94 -24.42 -32.21
N TYR A 93 17.16 -23.94 -32.00
CA TYR A 93 18.30 -24.72 -31.50
C TYR A 93 18.76 -24.17 -30.15
N LYS A 94 19.20 -25.05 -29.25
CA LYS A 94 19.91 -24.66 -28.03
C LYS A 94 21.36 -24.30 -28.36
N GLY A 95 21.76 -23.09 -28.03
CA GLY A 95 23.14 -22.60 -28.18
C GLY A 95 23.78 -22.31 -26.83
N ALA A 96 25.11 -22.30 -26.79
CA ALA A 96 25.90 -21.87 -25.64
C ALA A 96 26.90 -20.78 -26.07
N LEU A 97 26.78 -19.58 -25.51
CA LEU A 97 27.73 -18.50 -25.72
C LEU A 97 29.08 -18.83 -25.05
N GLY A 98 30.18 -18.25 -25.54
CA GLY A 98 31.54 -18.49 -25.01
C GLY A 98 31.80 -18.06 -23.55
N ASN A 99 30.79 -17.55 -22.84
CA ASN A 99 30.80 -17.30 -21.40
C ASN A 99 29.95 -18.33 -20.61
N GLY A 100 29.49 -19.41 -21.25
CA GLY A 100 28.64 -20.44 -20.67
C GLY A 100 27.14 -20.12 -20.64
N LYS A 101 26.69 -18.93 -21.07
CA LYS A 101 25.25 -18.59 -21.07
C LYS A 101 24.52 -19.37 -22.16
N GLU A 102 23.53 -20.15 -21.75
CA GLU A 102 22.61 -20.85 -22.66
C GLU A 102 21.63 -19.88 -23.33
N ILE A 103 21.36 -20.09 -24.62
CA ILE A 103 20.46 -19.28 -25.45
C ILE A 103 19.60 -20.16 -26.36
N ALA A 104 18.47 -19.64 -26.82
CA ALA A 104 17.64 -20.23 -27.88
C ALA A 104 17.88 -19.49 -29.20
N VAL A 105 18.48 -20.17 -30.19
CA VAL A 105 18.75 -19.65 -31.54
C VAL A 105 17.61 -20.07 -32.46
N LYS A 106 16.73 -19.13 -32.81
CA LYS A 106 15.63 -19.33 -33.75
C LYS A 106 16.07 -18.91 -35.15
N LEU A 107 16.46 -19.89 -35.96
CA LEU A 107 16.76 -19.74 -37.38
C LEU A 107 15.44 -19.69 -38.15
N LEU A 108 15.15 -18.56 -38.80
CA LEU A 108 13.88 -18.35 -39.48
C LEU A 108 13.87 -19.06 -40.84
N HIS A 109 12.71 -19.53 -41.27
CA HIS A 109 12.56 -20.09 -42.62
C HIS A 109 12.78 -19.00 -43.66
N ASN A 110 13.75 -19.18 -44.57
CA ASN A 110 13.99 -18.23 -45.65
C ASN A 110 12.80 -18.27 -46.62
N ARG A 111 11.95 -17.24 -46.59
CA ARG A 111 10.86 -17.05 -47.56
C ARG A 111 11.01 -15.69 -48.28
N PRO A 112 10.78 -15.65 -49.60
CA PRO A 112 10.91 -14.42 -50.39
C PRO A 112 9.75 -13.44 -50.22
N ASP A 113 8.71 -13.79 -49.45
CA ASP A 113 7.52 -12.96 -49.21
C ASP A 113 7.61 -12.09 -47.93
N ILE A 114 8.82 -11.80 -47.46
CA ILE A 114 9.06 -10.97 -46.26
C ILE A 114 10.01 -9.81 -46.59
N ASP A 115 9.45 -8.61 -46.73
CA ASP A 115 10.22 -7.36 -46.86
C ASP A 115 11.24 -7.19 -45.71
N ASP A 116 12.46 -6.79 -46.07
CA ASP A 116 13.50 -6.48 -45.10
C ASP A 116 13.23 -5.21 -44.29
N GLY A 117 12.41 -4.29 -44.82
CA GLY A 117 11.84 -3.16 -44.08
C GLY A 117 10.87 -3.61 -42.98
N GLN A 118 10.02 -4.61 -43.23
CA GLN A 118 9.19 -5.27 -42.21
C GLN A 118 10.04 -6.02 -41.20
N PHE A 119 11.01 -6.82 -41.66
CA PHE A 119 11.92 -7.55 -40.78
C PHE A 119 12.62 -6.62 -39.79
N ARG A 120 13.18 -5.50 -40.26
CA ARG A 120 13.81 -4.48 -39.42
C ARG A 120 12.81 -3.83 -38.46
N ARG A 121 11.60 -3.46 -38.91
CA ARG A 121 10.56 -2.84 -38.05
C ARG A 121 10.17 -3.71 -36.86
N GLU A 122 9.96 -5.01 -37.05
CA GLU A 122 9.57 -5.90 -35.95
C GLU A 122 10.76 -6.36 -35.11
N PHE A 123 11.96 -6.46 -35.71
CA PHE A 123 13.20 -6.62 -34.97
C PHE A 123 13.47 -5.42 -34.04
N ASP A 124 13.27 -4.19 -34.50
CA ASP A 124 13.39 -2.96 -33.68
C ASP A 124 12.33 -2.91 -32.56
N ASN A 125 11.16 -3.51 -32.76
CA ASN A 125 10.18 -3.70 -31.69
C ASN A 125 10.70 -4.71 -30.65
N LEU A 126 11.16 -5.89 -31.09
CA LEU A 126 11.70 -6.95 -30.21
C LEU A 126 12.94 -6.50 -29.41
N MET A 127 13.82 -5.69 -29.99
CA MET A 127 15.00 -5.13 -29.30
C MET A 127 14.67 -4.21 -28.13
N ARG A 128 13.44 -3.67 -28.06
CA ARG A 128 13.04 -2.64 -27.10
C ARG A 128 12.23 -3.18 -25.92
N LEU A 129 12.10 -4.50 -25.81
CA LEU A 129 11.33 -5.17 -24.78
C LEU A 129 12.26 -5.66 -23.68
N GLU A 130 11.96 -5.24 -22.45
CA GLU A 130 12.65 -5.64 -21.23
C GLU A 130 11.58 -5.69 -20.12
N HIS A 131 11.08 -6.89 -19.83
CA HIS A 131 10.04 -7.13 -18.82
C HIS A 131 10.16 -8.54 -18.25
N GLN A 132 9.84 -8.73 -16.97
CA GLN A 132 10.05 -10.01 -16.28
C GLN A 132 9.31 -11.20 -16.95
N ASN A 133 8.15 -10.93 -17.55
CA ASN A 133 7.31 -11.90 -18.25
C ASN A 133 7.39 -11.83 -19.78
N ILE A 134 8.47 -11.30 -20.35
CA ILE A 134 8.73 -11.32 -21.80
C ILE A 134 10.07 -12.00 -22.05
N VAL A 135 10.12 -12.94 -23.00
CA VAL A 135 11.36 -13.66 -23.32
C VAL A 135 12.37 -12.69 -23.95
N GLN A 136 13.50 -12.48 -23.27
CA GLN A 136 14.48 -11.48 -23.64
C GLN A 136 15.23 -11.86 -24.92
N LEU A 137 15.17 -11.00 -25.93
CA LEU A 137 16.07 -11.03 -27.08
C LEU A 137 17.48 -10.63 -26.63
N VAL A 138 18.48 -11.48 -26.89
CA VAL A 138 19.90 -11.26 -26.53
C VAL A 138 20.78 -10.95 -27.76
N GLY A 139 20.35 -11.34 -28.96
CA GLY A 139 21.09 -11.09 -30.19
C GLY A 139 20.35 -11.53 -31.46
N TYR A 140 20.98 -11.38 -32.62
CA TYR A 140 20.40 -11.67 -33.92
C TYR A 140 21.46 -11.89 -34.99
N CYS A 141 21.12 -12.61 -36.05
CA CYS A 141 21.86 -12.67 -37.29
C CYS A 141 20.99 -12.14 -38.43
N TYR A 142 21.58 -11.29 -39.25
CA TYR A 142 21.07 -10.90 -40.56
C TYR A 142 22.30 -10.81 -41.48
N GLU A 143 22.54 -11.87 -42.25
CA GLU A 143 23.76 -12.02 -43.05
C GLU A 143 23.41 -12.54 -44.45
N THR A 144 23.78 -11.80 -45.49
CA THR A 144 23.64 -12.23 -46.90
C THR A 144 24.91 -12.93 -47.33
N GLN A 145 24.80 -14.17 -47.79
CA GLN A 145 25.92 -14.97 -48.31
C GLN A 145 25.69 -15.28 -49.79
N HIS A 146 26.70 -15.04 -50.64
CA HIS A 146 26.67 -15.50 -52.03
C HIS A 146 27.12 -16.97 -52.10
N LYS A 147 26.21 -17.89 -52.41
CA LYS A 147 26.54 -19.31 -52.60
C LYS A 147 26.55 -19.67 -54.09
N PRO A 148 27.54 -20.46 -54.55
CA PRO A 148 27.56 -20.95 -55.93
C PRO A 148 26.51 -22.05 -56.12
N ILE A 149 25.51 -21.80 -56.95
CA ILE A 149 24.65 -22.83 -57.52
C ILE A 149 25.43 -23.47 -58.67
N ILE A 150 25.77 -24.75 -58.50
CA ILE A 150 26.44 -25.56 -59.52
C ILE A 150 25.37 -26.05 -60.50
N GLY A 151 25.16 -25.29 -61.59
CA GLY A 151 24.45 -25.75 -62.77
C GLY A 151 25.31 -26.71 -63.60
N THR A 152 24.72 -27.32 -64.62
CA THR A 152 25.45 -28.26 -65.50
C THR A 152 26.43 -27.59 -66.45
N GLU A 153 26.27 -26.29 -66.74
CA GLU A 153 27.11 -25.56 -67.72
C GLU A 153 27.64 -24.21 -67.21
N GLU A 154 27.00 -23.56 -66.22
CA GLU A 154 27.50 -22.32 -65.58
C GLU A 154 27.35 -22.36 -64.05
N THR A 155 28.24 -21.65 -63.33
CA THR A 155 28.15 -21.43 -61.88
C THR A 155 27.51 -20.09 -61.59
N ILE A 156 26.27 -20.09 -61.09
CA ILE A 156 25.50 -18.87 -60.78
C ILE A 156 25.60 -18.62 -59.28
N PHE A 157 26.07 -17.43 -58.87
CA PHE A 157 26.06 -17.04 -57.47
C PHE A 157 24.67 -16.53 -57.06
N ALA A 158 24.02 -17.22 -56.14
CA ALA A 158 22.75 -16.80 -55.56
C ALA A 158 22.97 -16.17 -54.17
N GLU A 159 22.19 -15.14 -53.85
CA GLU A 159 22.15 -14.54 -52.51
C GLU A 159 21.23 -15.36 -51.59
N GLU A 160 21.81 -15.88 -50.51
CA GLU A 160 21.08 -16.54 -49.43
C GLU A 160 21.13 -15.66 -48.17
N ILE A 161 19.96 -15.14 -47.75
CA ILE A 161 19.86 -14.27 -46.57
C ILE A 161 19.54 -15.13 -45.34
N THR A 162 20.51 -15.25 -44.44
CA THR A 162 20.33 -15.89 -43.13
C THR A 162 19.70 -14.90 -42.16
N LYS A 163 18.45 -15.14 -41.76
CA LYS A 163 17.72 -14.35 -40.74
C LYS A 163 17.51 -15.23 -39.49
N ALA A 164 18.05 -14.81 -38.34
CA ALA A 164 17.89 -15.55 -37.08
C ALA A 164 17.80 -14.62 -35.85
N LEU A 165 17.05 -15.06 -34.84
CA LEU A 165 16.86 -14.35 -33.57
C LEU A 165 17.37 -15.19 -32.41
N CYS A 166 18.13 -14.60 -31.50
CA CYS A 166 18.71 -15.27 -30.35
C CYS A 166 18.07 -14.74 -29.07
N PHE A 167 17.44 -15.63 -28.31
CA PHE A 167 16.74 -15.34 -27.06
C PHE A 167 17.45 -15.98 -25.87
N GLU A 168 17.12 -15.57 -24.64
CA GLU A 168 17.43 -16.37 -23.45
C GLU A 168 16.85 -17.79 -23.57
N TYR A 169 17.55 -18.79 -23.03
CA TYR A 169 17.04 -20.17 -23.00
C TYR A 169 16.11 -20.36 -21.79
N MET A 170 14.94 -20.96 -22.04
CA MET A 170 13.89 -21.19 -21.05
C MET A 170 13.89 -22.66 -20.62
N GLN A 171 14.42 -22.94 -19.42
CA GLN A 171 14.88 -24.27 -19.00
C GLN A 171 13.75 -25.31 -18.90
N LYS A 172 12.52 -24.88 -18.61
CA LYS A 172 11.36 -25.78 -18.45
C LYS A 172 10.51 -25.87 -19.72
N GLY A 173 10.91 -25.17 -20.80
CA GLY A 173 10.21 -25.20 -22.10
C GLY A 173 8.86 -24.48 -22.07
N SER A 174 7.94 -24.90 -22.93
CA SER A 174 6.60 -24.31 -23.03
C SER A 174 5.63 -24.87 -22.00
N LEU A 175 4.75 -24.01 -21.49
CA LEU A 175 3.68 -24.34 -20.55
C LEU A 175 2.79 -25.49 -21.04
N GLN A 176 2.54 -25.59 -22.34
CA GLN A 176 1.78 -26.70 -22.94
C GLN A 176 2.32 -28.09 -22.53
N LYS A 177 3.64 -28.24 -22.33
CA LYS A 177 4.24 -29.51 -21.88
C LYS A 177 3.84 -29.91 -20.46
N HIS A 178 3.48 -28.95 -19.61
CA HIS A 178 3.13 -29.12 -18.19
C HIS A 178 1.63 -29.24 -17.94
N LEU A 179 0.80 -29.24 -19.01
CA LEU A 179 -0.66 -29.32 -18.91
C LEU A 179 -1.22 -30.73 -19.16
N TYR A 180 -0.43 -31.69 -19.67
CA TYR A 180 -0.94 -32.99 -20.14
C TYR A 180 -1.16 -34.05 -19.05
N GLU A 181 -0.52 -33.94 -17.88
CA GLU A 181 -0.52 -35.00 -16.86
C GLU A 181 -1.48 -34.69 -15.71
N GLU A 182 -2.55 -35.48 -15.57
CA GLU A 182 -3.55 -35.29 -14.49
C GLU A 182 -3.06 -35.77 -13.11
N SER A 183 -2.09 -36.71 -13.06
CA SER A 183 -1.53 -37.26 -11.81
C SER A 183 -0.53 -36.30 -11.16
N ASP A 184 0.40 -35.75 -11.94
CA ASP A 184 1.58 -35.02 -11.45
C ASP A 184 1.59 -33.53 -11.87
N GLY A 185 0.62 -33.10 -12.69
CA GLY A 185 0.59 -31.76 -13.26
C GLY A 185 0.34 -30.65 -12.25
N LEU A 186 1.23 -29.64 -12.26
CA LEU A 186 1.29 -28.36 -11.53
C LEU A 186 0.27 -28.11 -10.39
N ASP A 187 0.76 -27.70 -9.23
CA ASP A 187 -0.05 -27.20 -8.13
C ASP A 187 -0.78 -25.88 -8.47
N TRP A 188 -1.71 -25.46 -7.59
CA TRP A 188 -2.50 -24.25 -7.82
C TRP A 188 -1.70 -22.95 -7.72
N GLU A 189 -0.73 -22.85 -6.80
CA GLU A 189 0.04 -21.63 -6.57
C GLU A 189 0.95 -21.34 -7.79
N THR A 190 1.57 -22.38 -8.34
CA THR A 190 2.34 -22.32 -9.59
C THR A 190 1.44 -21.95 -10.77
N ARG A 191 0.24 -22.55 -10.91
CA ARG A 191 -0.72 -22.16 -11.96
C ARG A 191 -1.19 -20.72 -11.83
N TYR A 192 -1.44 -20.23 -10.62
CA TYR A 192 -1.85 -18.85 -10.36
C TYR A 192 -0.76 -17.85 -10.73
N LYS A 193 0.50 -18.11 -10.35
CA LYS A 193 1.68 -17.31 -10.78
C LYS A 193 1.83 -17.29 -12.31
N ILE A 194 1.59 -18.43 -12.97
CA ILE A 194 1.62 -18.55 -14.43
C ILE A 194 0.52 -17.71 -15.09
N ILE A 195 -0.72 -17.76 -14.58
CA ILE A 195 -1.84 -16.91 -15.03
C ILE A 195 -1.47 -15.42 -14.86
N LYS A 196 -1.08 -15.01 -13.65
CA LYS A 196 -0.80 -13.60 -13.35
C LYS A 196 0.34 -13.04 -14.18
N GLY A 197 1.48 -13.74 -14.24
CA GLY A 197 2.63 -13.29 -15.04
C GLY A 197 2.35 -13.28 -16.54
N THR A 198 1.47 -14.15 -17.04
CA THR A 198 0.97 -14.08 -18.44
C THR A 198 0.17 -12.79 -18.66
N CYS A 199 -0.70 -12.40 -17.71
CA CYS A 199 -1.43 -11.13 -17.76
C CYS A 199 -0.50 -9.90 -17.65
N GLU A 200 0.49 -9.93 -16.76
CA GLU A 200 1.48 -8.84 -16.60
C GLU A 200 2.33 -8.66 -17.87
N GLY A 201 2.76 -9.76 -18.49
CA GLY A 201 3.43 -9.74 -19.79
C GLY A 201 2.56 -9.16 -20.90
N LEU A 202 1.27 -9.50 -20.94
CA LEU A 202 0.35 -8.97 -21.95
C LEU A 202 0.04 -7.47 -21.72
N GLN A 203 -0.12 -7.05 -20.46
CA GLN A 203 -0.30 -5.65 -20.08
C GLN A 203 0.88 -4.79 -20.56
N TYR A 204 2.11 -5.29 -20.40
CA TYR A 204 3.31 -4.61 -20.88
C TYR A 204 3.33 -4.44 -22.42
N LEU A 205 2.86 -5.44 -23.17
CA LEU A 205 2.78 -5.37 -24.64
C LEU A 205 1.67 -4.40 -25.11
N HIS A 206 0.52 -4.38 -24.44
CA HIS A 206 -0.62 -3.53 -24.80
C HIS A 206 -0.40 -2.06 -24.39
N GLU A 207 -0.04 -1.81 -23.13
CA GLU A 207 -0.04 -0.47 -22.52
C GLU A 207 1.36 0.16 -22.39
N GLY A 208 2.44 -0.62 -22.48
CA GLY A 208 3.81 -0.13 -22.28
C GLY A 208 4.33 0.80 -23.38
N PHE A 209 3.60 0.97 -24.49
CA PHE A 209 4.08 1.63 -25.70
C PHE A 209 3.02 2.53 -26.35
N LYS A 210 3.46 3.70 -26.87
CA LYS A 210 2.61 4.64 -27.63
C LYS A 210 1.90 4.02 -28.85
N LYS A 211 2.37 2.86 -29.33
CA LYS A 211 1.64 1.96 -30.23
C LYS A 211 1.61 0.58 -29.56
N PRO A 212 0.43 0.05 -29.20
CA PRO A 212 0.32 -1.30 -28.65
C PRO A 212 0.96 -2.38 -29.53
N ILE A 213 1.50 -3.41 -28.90
CA ILE A 213 1.97 -4.63 -29.56
C ILE A 213 0.96 -5.73 -29.25
N TYR A 214 0.29 -6.25 -30.28
CA TYR A 214 -0.63 -7.38 -30.15
C TYR A 214 0.12 -8.68 -30.45
N HIS A 215 -0.10 -9.72 -29.64
CA HIS A 215 0.60 -11.00 -29.72
C HIS A 215 0.10 -11.87 -30.87
N LEU A 216 -1.23 -11.92 -31.08
CA LEU A 216 -1.94 -12.56 -32.19
C LEU A 216 -1.76 -14.09 -32.30
N ASP A 217 -1.06 -14.71 -31.36
CA ASP A 217 -0.85 -16.16 -31.25
C ASP A 217 -0.59 -16.57 -29.78
N LEU A 218 -1.27 -15.92 -28.83
CA LEU A 218 -1.11 -16.22 -27.40
C LEU A 218 -1.70 -17.60 -27.07
N LYS A 219 -0.85 -18.52 -26.63
CA LYS A 219 -1.20 -19.91 -26.31
C LYS A 219 -0.15 -20.53 -25.37
N PRO A 220 -0.45 -21.63 -24.66
CA PRO A 220 0.51 -22.30 -23.77
C PRO A 220 1.81 -22.78 -24.43
N ASP A 221 1.87 -22.95 -25.76
CA ASP A 221 3.13 -23.21 -26.47
C ASP A 221 4.06 -22.00 -26.51
N ASN A 222 3.49 -20.79 -26.51
CA ASN A 222 4.21 -19.51 -26.58
C ASN A 222 4.37 -18.86 -25.19
N ILE A 223 3.87 -19.49 -24.12
CA ILE A 223 4.17 -19.13 -22.73
C ILE A 223 5.29 -20.07 -22.28
N LEU A 224 6.52 -19.57 -22.21
CA LEU A 224 7.70 -20.34 -21.80
C LEU A 224 7.98 -20.19 -20.30
N LEU A 225 8.58 -21.22 -19.70
CA LEU A 225 8.83 -21.31 -18.27
C LEU A 225 10.35 -21.37 -17.99
N ASP A 226 10.82 -20.53 -17.07
CA ASP A 226 12.22 -20.50 -16.62
C ASP A 226 12.51 -21.64 -15.62
N GLU A 227 13.75 -21.75 -15.14
CA GLU A 227 14.14 -22.76 -14.14
C GLU A 227 13.26 -22.79 -12.87
N ASN A 228 12.65 -21.64 -12.52
CA ASN A 228 11.83 -21.38 -11.34
C ASN A 228 10.32 -21.42 -11.62
N MET A 229 9.92 -21.85 -12.84
CA MET A 229 8.52 -21.91 -13.32
C MET A 229 7.83 -20.54 -13.51
N PHE A 230 8.57 -19.43 -13.60
CA PHE A 230 7.98 -18.13 -13.96
C PHE A 230 7.63 -18.06 -15.46
N PRO A 231 6.45 -17.51 -15.83
CA PRO A 231 6.01 -17.39 -17.21
C PRO A 231 6.70 -16.23 -17.94
N LYS A 232 7.06 -16.46 -19.20
CA LYS A 232 7.45 -15.42 -20.16
C LYS A 232 6.80 -15.64 -21.52
N LEU A 233 6.26 -14.59 -22.13
CA LEU A 233 5.68 -14.65 -23.47
C LEU A 233 6.78 -14.68 -24.54
N ALA A 234 6.57 -15.50 -25.58
CA ALA A 234 7.43 -15.66 -26.76
C ALA A 234 6.64 -15.47 -28.06
N ASP A 235 7.35 -15.40 -29.20
CA ASP A 235 6.82 -15.39 -30.58
C ASP A 235 5.84 -14.26 -30.99
N PHE A 236 5.39 -13.42 -30.05
CA PHE A 236 4.47 -12.29 -30.24
C PHE A 236 4.89 -11.24 -31.28
N GLY A 237 6.16 -11.21 -31.71
CA GLY A 237 6.64 -10.34 -32.80
C GLY A 237 6.65 -10.97 -34.19
N LEU A 238 6.59 -12.31 -34.28
CA LEU A 238 6.65 -13.03 -35.56
C LEU A 238 5.28 -13.06 -36.26
N SER A 239 4.18 -13.12 -35.50
CA SER A 239 2.81 -13.13 -36.01
C SER A 239 2.44 -11.93 -36.90
N ARG A 240 3.13 -10.79 -36.76
CA ARG A 240 3.02 -9.62 -37.64
C ARG A 240 3.88 -9.70 -38.90
N LEU A 241 5.09 -10.24 -38.83
CA LEU A 241 6.05 -10.26 -39.94
C LEU A 241 5.53 -10.98 -41.20
N PHE A 242 4.76 -12.05 -41.02
CA PHE A 242 4.25 -12.87 -42.12
C PHE A 242 2.83 -12.45 -42.56
N ARG A 243 2.40 -11.21 -42.24
CA ARG A 243 1.01 -10.77 -42.35
C ARG A 243 0.77 -9.56 -43.27
N GLU A 244 1.77 -8.69 -43.48
CA GLU A 244 1.64 -7.51 -44.37
C GLU A 244 1.69 -7.90 -45.87
N HIS A 245 2.27 -9.05 -46.24
CA HIS A 245 2.38 -9.50 -47.65
C HIS A 245 1.17 -10.32 -48.14
N LYS A 246 0.07 -9.63 -48.50
CA LYS A 246 -1.02 -10.21 -49.29
C LYS A 246 -0.84 -9.98 -50.80
N THR A 247 -0.20 -10.91 -51.49
CA THR A 247 -0.26 -11.03 -52.96
C THR A 247 -0.47 -12.47 -53.39
N MET A 248 -1.63 -12.73 -54.02
CA MET A 248 -2.05 -13.95 -54.72
C MET A 248 -2.31 -15.21 -53.89
N VAL A 249 -3.61 -15.49 -53.70
CA VAL A 249 -4.23 -16.83 -53.64
C VAL A 249 -3.75 -17.78 -52.54
N ILE A 250 -3.94 -17.39 -51.27
CA ILE A 250 -4.52 -18.20 -50.18
C ILE A 250 -4.92 -17.23 -49.07
N GLU A 251 -6.13 -17.35 -48.53
CA GLU A 251 -6.57 -16.55 -47.37
C GLU A 251 -6.05 -17.18 -46.07
N SER A 252 -4.75 -17.03 -45.80
CA SER A 252 -4.11 -17.57 -44.60
C SER A 252 -4.47 -16.76 -43.35
N VAL A 253 -5.58 -17.15 -42.72
CA VAL A 253 -5.99 -16.75 -41.37
C VAL A 253 -4.81 -16.93 -40.41
N SER A 254 -4.40 -15.86 -39.74
CA SER A 254 -3.16 -15.81 -38.95
C SER A 254 -3.45 -15.92 -37.45
N GLY A 255 -3.04 -17.03 -36.85
CA GLY A 255 -3.25 -17.39 -35.44
C GLY A 255 -3.47 -18.91 -35.32
N THR A 256 -3.53 -19.43 -34.10
CA THR A 256 -3.77 -20.88 -33.87
C THR A 256 -5.26 -21.18 -33.73
N ILE A 257 -5.78 -22.14 -34.50
CA ILE A 257 -7.17 -22.61 -34.43
C ILE A 257 -7.51 -23.04 -32.99
N GLY A 258 -8.65 -22.57 -32.48
CA GLY A 258 -9.05 -22.75 -31.07
C GLY A 258 -8.57 -21.65 -30.12
N TYR A 259 -7.68 -20.74 -30.53
CA TYR A 259 -7.29 -19.54 -29.75
C TYR A 259 -7.69 -18.22 -30.44
N MET A 260 -8.20 -18.29 -31.67
CA MET A 260 -8.64 -17.13 -32.45
C MET A 260 -10.09 -16.74 -32.10
N PRO A 261 -10.39 -15.43 -31.93
CA PRO A 261 -11.72 -14.96 -31.58
C PRO A 261 -12.70 -15.00 -32.77
N PRO A 262 -14.02 -15.07 -32.53
CA PRO A 262 -15.02 -15.20 -33.59
C PRO A 262 -15.01 -14.03 -34.58
N GLU A 263 -14.82 -12.77 -34.15
CA GLU A 263 -14.78 -11.63 -35.06
C GLU A 263 -13.56 -11.68 -36.00
N TYR A 264 -12.46 -12.30 -35.60
CA TYR A 264 -11.32 -12.46 -36.49
C TYR A 264 -11.58 -13.52 -37.56
N ILE A 265 -12.23 -14.62 -37.20
CA ILE A 265 -12.57 -15.71 -38.12
C ILE A 265 -13.58 -15.25 -39.18
N HIS A 266 -14.57 -14.43 -38.82
CA HIS A 266 -15.63 -13.97 -39.73
C HIS A 266 -15.28 -12.67 -40.48
N GLU A 267 -14.64 -11.69 -39.82
CA GLU A 267 -14.49 -10.33 -40.34
C GLU A 267 -13.01 -9.93 -40.57
N ASN A 268 -12.05 -10.79 -40.24
CA ASN A 268 -10.62 -10.45 -40.14
C ASN A 268 -10.33 -9.27 -39.18
N ALA A 269 -11.23 -8.98 -38.23
CA ALA A 269 -11.08 -7.87 -37.29
C ALA A 269 -9.93 -8.12 -36.27
N ILE A 270 -9.11 -7.08 -36.01
CA ILE A 270 -7.93 -7.15 -35.13
C ILE A 270 -7.99 -6.01 -34.09
N SER A 271 -7.76 -6.34 -32.82
CA SER A 271 -7.60 -5.37 -31.72
C SER A 271 -6.95 -6.04 -30.51
N ASN A 272 -6.70 -5.29 -29.43
CA ASN A 272 -6.26 -5.83 -28.14
C ASN A 272 -7.17 -6.98 -27.64
N LYS A 273 -8.49 -6.89 -27.88
CA LYS A 273 -9.51 -7.90 -27.55
C LYS A 273 -9.31 -9.27 -28.25
N PHE A 274 -8.42 -9.36 -29.24
CA PHE A 274 -7.94 -10.64 -29.79
C PHE A 274 -7.13 -11.39 -28.73
N ASP A 275 -6.08 -10.76 -28.20
CA ASP A 275 -5.20 -11.39 -27.23
C ASP A 275 -5.92 -11.67 -25.91
N ILE A 276 -6.92 -10.85 -25.55
CA ILE A 276 -7.81 -11.12 -24.40
C ILE A 276 -8.57 -12.44 -24.60
N PHE A 277 -9.13 -12.71 -25.79
CA PHE A 277 -9.80 -13.98 -26.06
C PHE A 277 -8.83 -15.16 -26.02
N SER A 278 -7.66 -15.04 -26.65
CA SER A 278 -6.60 -16.05 -26.62
C SER A 278 -6.10 -16.31 -25.19
N LEU A 279 -5.99 -15.27 -24.35
CA LEU A 279 -5.70 -15.35 -22.92
C LEU A 279 -6.80 -16.12 -22.18
N GLY A 280 -8.08 -15.86 -22.44
CA GLY A 280 -9.20 -16.60 -21.86
C GLY A 280 -9.13 -18.10 -22.13
N VAL A 281 -8.83 -18.50 -23.37
CA VAL A 281 -8.60 -19.91 -23.73
C VAL A 281 -7.37 -20.50 -23.03
N ALA A 282 -6.28 -19.73 -22.94
CA ALA A 282 -5.06 -20.17 -22.25
C ALA A 282 -5.28 -20.38 -20.74
N ILE A 283 -5.93 -19.43 -20.06
CA ILE A 283 -6.30 -19.55 -18.64
C ILE A 283 -7.25 -20.74 -18.44
N THR A 284 -8.23 -20.93 -19.31
CA THR A 284 -9.15 -22.08 -19.27
C THR A 284 -8.39 -23.41 -19.30
N LYS A 285 -7.37 -23.55 -20.16
CA LYS A 285 -6.51 -24.74 -20.21
C LYS A 285 -5.57 -24.88 -19.01
N VAL A 286 -5.10 -23.78 -18.42
CA VAL A 286 -4.31 -23.80 -17.17
C VAL A 286 -5.16 -24.26 -16.00
N ILE A 287 -6.42 -23.83 -15.89
CA ILE A 287 -7.31 -24.18 -14.77
C ILE A 287 -7.89 -25.60 -14.96
N ALA A 288 -8.46 -25.90 -16.12
CA ALA A 288 -9.26 -27.12 -16.35
C ALA A 288 -8.55 -28.22 -17.15
N GLY A 289 -7.30 -28.01 -17.57
CA GLY A 289 -6.52 -28.99 -18.36
C GLY A 289 -6.83 -28.95 -19.87
N PRO A 290 -6.20 -29.84 -20.67
CA PRO A 290 -6.21 -29.74 -22.14
C PRO A 290 -7.61 -29.89 -22.75
N SER A 291 -8.44 -30.76 -22.16
CA SER A 291 -9.85 -30.99 -22.53
C SER A 291 -10.83 -29.96 -21.96
N GLY A 292 -10.37 -29.11 -21.03
CA GLY A 292 -11.19 -28.12 -20.34
C GLY A 292 -11.82 -27.09 -21.26
N HIS A 293 -11.10 -26.65 -22.29
CA HIS A 293 -11.64 -25.69 -23.28
C HIS A 293 -12.80 -26.29 -24.09
N THR A 294 -12.67 -27.53 -24.57
CA THR A 294 -13.74 -28.23 -25.31
C THR A 294 -14.99 -28.33 -24.45
N ARG A 295 -14.85 -28.77 -23.20
CA ARG A 295 -15.97 -28.81 -22.24
C ARG A 295 -16.57 -27.44 -21.95
N SER A 296 -15.76 -26.39 -21.84
CA SER A 296 -16.25 -25.01 -21.62
C SER A 296 -17.10 -24.45 -22.77
N ALA A 297 -17.00 -25.03 -23.97
CA ALA A 297 -17.85 -24.70 -25.13
C ALA A 297 -19.08 -25.62 -25.28
N GLU A 298 -19.10 -26.76 -24.58
CA GLU A 298 -20.19 -27.75 -24.59
C GLU A 298 -21.16 -27.59 -23.39
N MET A 299 -20.79 -26.76 -22.40
CA MET A 299 -21.48 -26.57 -21.13
C MET A 299 -21.86 -25.10 -20.91
N SER A 300 -22.83 -24.81 -20.05
CA SER A 300 -23.09 -23.42 -19.63
C SER A 300 -21.97 -22.89 -18.73
N HIS A 301 -21.85 -21.56 -18.63
CA HIS A 301 -20.87 -20.88 -17.78
C HIS A 301 -20.93 -21.38 -16.32
N GLN A 302 -22.13 -21.61 -15.79
CA GLN A 302 -22.33 -22.05 -14.40
C GLN A 302 -21.89 -23.51 -14.19
N GLU A 303 -22.29 -24.42 -15.08
CA GLU A 303 -21.89 -25.84 -14.99
C GLU A 303 -20.36 -26.00 -15.13
N PHE A 304 -19.71 -25.16 -15.96
CA PHE A 304 -18.26 -25.15 -16.07
C PHE A 304 -17.59 -24.62 -14.79
N LEU A 305 -18.08 -23.52 -14.22
CA LEU A 305 -17.63 -22.99 -12.92
C LEU A 305 -17.75 -24.05 -11.81
N ASP A 306 -18.89 -24.73 -11.70
CA ASP A 306 -19.16 -25.73 -10.67
C ASP A 306 -18.31 -27.00 -10.85
N GLN A 307 -18.10 -27.46 -12.08
CA GLN A 307 -17.19 -28.56 -12.39
C GLN A 307 -15.75 -28.22 -12.01
N VAL A 308 -15.28 -27.03 -12.39
CA VAL A 308 -13.92 -26.53 -12.11
C VAL A 308 -13.71 -26.37 -10.61
N GLN A 309 -14.64 -25.69 -9.91
CA GLN A 309 -14.57 -25.52 -8.46
C GLN A 309 -14.58 -26.87 -7.74
N THR A 310 -15.46 -27.80 -8.14
CA THR A 310 -15.54 -29.15 -7.53
C THR A 310 -14.24 -29.93 -7.70
N ASN A 311 -13.64 -29.89 -8.89
CA ASN A 311 -12.39 -30.59 -9.17
C ASN A 311 -11.21 -30.00 -8.41
N TRP A 312 -11.06 -28.67 -8.38
CA TRP A 312 -10.01 -28.03 -7.59
C TRP A 312 -10.22 -28.18 -6.08
N ARG A 313 -11.45 -28.05 -5.58
CA ARG A 313 -11.78 -28.29 -4.16
C ARG A 313 -11.50 -29.74 -3.74
N ARG A 314 -11.49 -30.71 -4.68
CA ARG A 314 -11.01 -32.08 -4.45
C ARG A 314 -9.47 -32.15 -4.38
N ARG A 315 -8.74 -31.57 -5.36
CA ARG A 315 -7.26 -31.56 -5.41
C ARG A 315 -6.61 -30.73 -4.28
N LEU A 316 -7.26 -29.65 -3.85
CA LEU A 316 -6.76 -28.75 -2.80
C LEU A 316 -6.92 -29.36 -1.39
N ARG A 317 -7.86 -30.30 -1.19
CA ARG A 317 -8.05 -30.98 0.11
C ARG A 317 -6.85 -31.83 0.54
N SER A 318 -6.06 -32.35 -0.40
CA SER A 318 -4.86 -33.16 -0.11
C SER A 318 -3.56 -32.35 -0.07
N THR A 319 -3.58 -31.08 -0.47
CA THR A 319 -2.39 -30.24 -0.63
C THR A 319 -2.38 -29.00 0.27
N CYS A 320 -3.53 -28.41 0.60
CA CYS A 320 -3.61 -27.26 1.50
C CYS A 320 -3.43 -27.69 2.97
N SER A 321 -2.50 -27.05 3.68
CA SER A 321 -2.21 -27.32 5.10
C SER A 321 -3.29 -26.78 6.06
N SER A 322 -4.29 -26.04 5.57
CA SER A 322 -5.41 -25.57 6.39
C SER A 322 -6.71 -25.37 5.59
N HIS A 323 -7.84 -25.43 6.29
CA HIS A 323 -9.15 -25.12 5.72
C HIS A 323 -9.27 -23.66 5.23
N LYS A 324 -8.49 -22.72 5.80
CA LYS A 324 -8.46 -21.32 5.33
C LYS A 324 -7.70 -21.19 4.00
N GLN A 325 -6.55 -21.85 3.86
CA GLN A 325 -5.82 -21.92 2.59
C GLN A 325 -6.66 -22.62 1.51
N LEU A 326 -7.37 -23.71 1.84
CA LEU A 326 -8.33 -24.36 0.95
C LEU A 326 -9.42 -23.39 0.48
N LYS A 327 -10.04 -22.60 1.38
CA LYS A 327 -11.02 -21.57 0.99
C LYS A 327 -10.41 -20.47 0.10
N ALA A 328 -9.21 -19.98 0.44
CA ALA A 328 -8.52 -18.96 -0.33
C ALA A 328 -8.18 -19.43 -1.76
N HIS A 329 -7.56 -20.60 -1.91
CA HIS A 329 -7.23 -21.17 -3.21
C HIS A 329 -8.50 -21.47 -4.03
N CYS A 330 -9.58 -21.99 -3.43
CA CYS A 330 -10.87 -22.13 -4.10
C CYS A 330 -11.45 -20.79 -4.58
N HIS A 331 -11.27 -19.70 -3.83
CA HIS A 331 -11.71 -18.37 -4.26
C HIS A 331 -10.89 -17.85 -5.45
N GLN A 332 -9.56 -18.03 -5.46
CA GLN A 332 -8.73 -17.72 -6.64
C GLN A 332 -9.15 -18.53 -7.86
N VAL A 333 -9.43 -19.84 -7.70
CA VAL A 333 -9.92 -20.70 -8.79
C VAL A 333 -11.20 -20.11 -9.39
N ASN A 334 -12.17 -19.73 -8.56
CA ASN A 334 -13.40 -19.06 -9.02
C ASN A 334 -13.08 -17.78 -9.80
N ILE A 335 -12.37 -16.82 -9.21
CA ILE A 335 -12.07 -15.54 -9.86
C ILE A 335 -11.30 -15.72 -11.18
N CYS A 336 -10.31 -16.62 -11.23
CA CYS A 336 -9.58 -16.90 -12.47
C CYS A 336 -10.46 -17.59 -13.53
N THR A 337 -11.44 -18.39 -13.13
CA THR A 337 -12.39 -19.04 -14.06
C THR A 337 -13.42 -18.03 -14.59
N GLU A 338 -13.94 -17.15 -13.74
CA GLU A 338 -14.78 -16.02 -14.14
C GLU A 338 -14.04 -15.09 -15.12
N ILE A 339 -12.78 -14.74 -14.83
CA ILE A 339 -11.93 -13.95 -15.73
C ILE A 339 -11.78 -14.67 -17.07
N ALA A 340 -11.51 -15.98 -17.08
CA ALA A 340 -11.36 -16.75 -18.31
C ALA A 340 -12.64 -16.74 -19.17
N LEU A 341 -13.82 -16.91 -18.55
CA LEU A 341 -15.12 -16.84 -19.22
C LEU A 341 -15.40 -15.43 -19.76
N SER A 342 -15.21 -14.38 -18.95
CA SER A 342 -15.37 -12.98 -19.41
C SER A 342 -14.43 -12.62 -20.56
N CYS A 343 -13.23 -13.21 -20.59
CA CYS A 343 -12.28 -13.05 -21.69
C CYS A 343 -12.74 -13.74 -22.99
N MET A 344 -13.53 -14.82 -22.90
CA MET A 344 -14.04 -15.58 -24.05
C MET A 344 -15.42 -15.12 -24.55
N GLU A 345 -15.99 -14.05 -23.98
CA GLU A 345 -17.26 -13.46 -24.44
C GLU A 345 -17.31 -13.29 -25.97
N TYR A 346 -18.40 -13.74 -26.60
CA TYR A 346 -18.54 -13.69 -28.06
C TYR A 346 -18.46 -12.25 -28.57
N ASP A 347 -19.13 -11.33 -27.88
CA ASP A 347 -19.03 -9.90 -28.12
C ASP A 347 -17.71 -9.34 -27.56
N ARG A 348 -16.82 -8.96 -28.47
CA ARG A 348 -15.53 -8.31 -28.17
C ARG A 348 -15.62 -7.05 -27.30
N HIS A 349 -16.78 -6.39 -27.24
CA HIS A 349 -16.99 -5.19 -26.41
C HIS A 349 -17.34 -5.52 -24.96
N LYS A 350 -17.75 -6.76 -24.66
CA LYS A 350 -17.99 -7.24 -23.28
C LYS A 350 -16.74 -7.84 -22.63
N ARG A 351 -15.76 -8.25 -23.42
CA ARG A 351 -14.46 -8.72 -22.91
C ARG A 351 -13.78 -7.60 -22.12
N PRO A 352 -13.23 -7.86 -20.92
CA PRO A 352 -12.53 -6.85 -20.11
C PRO A 352 -11.28 -6.32 -20.83
N ASP A 353 -10.70 -5.22 -20.37
CA ASP A 353 -9.34 -4.83 -20.74
C ASP A 353 -8.31 -5.42 -19.77
N ILE A 354 -7.06 -5.52 -20.22
CA ILE A 354 -6.01 -6.22 -19.46
C ILE A 354 -5.71 -5.56 -18.10
N ILE A 355 -5.99 -4.26 -17.99
CA ILE A 355 -5.91 -3.49 -16.73
C ILE A 355 -6.96 -4.01 -15.72
N ASP A 356 -8.19 -4.25 -16.15
CA ASP A 356 -9.28 -4.72 -15.27
C ASP A 356 -8.99 -6.14 -14.75
N ILE A 357 -8.43 -7.00 -15.62
CA ILE A 357 -7.97 -8.33 -15.25
C ILE A 357 -6.89 -8.25 -14.17
N ILE A 358 -5.90 -7.38 -14.34
CA ILE A 358 -4.81 -7.18 -13.38
C ILE A 358 -5.33 -6.60 -12.06
N HIS A 359 -6.28 -5.66 -12.08
CA HIS A 359 -6.94 -5.17 -10.86
C HIS A 359 -7.67 -6.30 -10.12
N ARG A 360 -8.55 -7.06 -10.80
CA ARG A 360 -9.27 -8.19 -10.18
C ARG A 360 -8.31 -9.23 -9.56
N LEU A 361 -7.19 -9.53 -10.19
CA LEU A 361 -6.18 -10.45 -9.65
C LEU A 361 -5.50 -9.86 -8.39
N ASN A 362 -5.04 -8.61 -8.44
CA ASN A 362 -4.40 -7.94 -7.31
C ASN A 362 -5.36 -7.73 -6.11
N ASP A 363 -6.63 -7.41 -6.35
CA ASP A 363 -7.65 -7.30 -5.30
C ASP A 363 -7.93 -8.65 -4.63
N THR A 364 -7.86 -9.73 -5.41
CA THR A 364 -7.98 -11.11 -4.90
C THR A 364 -6.78 -11.48 -4.04
N GLU A 365 -5.55 -11.20 -4.49
CA GLU A 365 -4.33 -11.35 -3.67
C GLU A 365 -4.42 -10.54 -2.38
N ALA A 366 -4.67 -9.23 -2.44
CA ALA A 366 -4.76 -8.38 -1.26
C ALA A 366 -5.82 -8.88 -0.26
N THR A 367 -6.96 -9.38 -0.74
CA THR A 367 -8.01 -9.97 0.10
C THR A 367 -7.56 -11.28 0.76
N ILE A 368 -6.83 -12.13 0.03
CA ILE A 368 -6.30 -13.39 0.53
C ILE A 368 -5.12 -13.19 1.48
N ASP A 369 -4.21 -12.27 1.19
CA ASP A 369 -3.10 -11.90 2.07
C ASP A 369 -3.61 -11.27 3.36
N ARG A 370 -4.67 -10.45 3.32
CA ARG A 370 -5.38 -10.00 4.54
C ARG A 370 -5.93 -11.19 5.33
N ALA A 371 -6.55 -12.17 4.68
CA ALA A 371 -7.10 -13.37 5.33
C ALA A 371 -6.04 -14.37 5.86
N LEU A 372 -4.90 -14.49 5.17
CA LEU A 372 -3.82 -15.44 5.50
C LEU A 372 -2.76 -14.85 6.43
N SER A 373 -2.41 -13.57 6.32
CA SER A 373 -1.56 -12.87 7.30
C SER A 373 -2.22 -12.82 8.68
N TRP A 374 -3.55 -12.70 8.73
CA TRP A 374 -4.33 -12.93 9.96
C TRP A 374 -4.13 -14.34 10.52
N SER A 375 -3.94 -15.36 9.68
CA SER A 375 -3.68 -16.74 10.14
C SER A 375 -2.27 -16.95 10.69
N VAL A 376 -1.23 -16.41 10.04
CA VAL A 376 0.16 -16.50 10.51
C VAL A 376 0.35 -15.71 11.81
N SER A 377 -0.21 -14.51 11.89
CA SER A 377 -0.21 -13.72 13.13
C SER A 377 -1.01 -14.40 14.25
N SER A 378 -2.20 -14.97 13.98
CA SER A 378 -3.02 -15.66 15.00
C SER A 378 -2.49 -17.01 15.46
N GLN A 379 -1.80 -17.79 14.61
CA GLN A 379 -1.01 -18.94 15.07
C GLN A 379 0.16 -18.48 15.96
N SER A 380 0.84 -17.40 15.58
CA SER A 380 1.89 -16.79 16.40
C SER A 380 1.35 -16.16 17.71
N TRP A 381 0.04 -15.99 17.90
CA TRP A 381 -0.55 -15.54 19.19
C TRP A 381 -0.91 -16.72 20.13
N MET A 382 -0.75 -17.98 19.70
CA MET A 382 -1.18 -19.17 20.47
C MET A 382 -0.36 -19.45 21.74
N GLN A 383 0.79 -18.79 21.94
CA GLN A 383 1.62 -18.91 23.15
C GLN A 383 1.18 -17.94 24.27
N GLY A 384 0.04 -17.26 24.12
CA GLY A 384 -0.59 -16.44 25.16
C GLY A 384 0.04 -15.08 25.38
N ASP A 385 0.95 -14.64 24.52
CA ASP A 385 1.38 -13.24 24.48
C ASP A 385 0.25 -12.34 23.94
N MET A 386 0.10 -11.14 24.50
CA MET A 386 -0.94 -10.17 24.09
C MET A 386 -0.38 -8.97 23.31
N VAL A 387 0.95 -8.80 23.27
CA VAL A 387 1.66 -7.76 22.50
C VAL A 387 2.93 -8.32 21.86
N LYS A 388 3.34 -7.76 20.72
CA LYS A 388 4.54 -8.15 19.95
C LYS A 388 5.36 -6.95 19.53
N LEU A 389 6.67 -7.16 19.47
CA LEU A 389 7.67 -6.14 19.16
C LEU A 389 8.28 -6.36 17.76
N HIS A 390 8.22 -5.32 16.93
CA HIS A 390 8.71 -5.27 15.55
C HIS A 390 9.72 -4.13 15.42
N THR A 391 10.73 -4.32 14.57
CA THR A 391 11.90 -3.43 14.51
C THR A 391 12.35 -3.26 13.06
N PHE A 392 12.40 -2.02 12.58
CA PHE A 392 12.82 -1.68 11.22
C PHE A 392 13.89 -0.58 11.25
N THR A 393 14.84 -0.63 10.32
CA THR A 393 16.08 0.18 10.35
C THR A 393 16.55 0.40 8.92
N SER A 394 17.30 1.48 8.65
CA SER A 394 17.94 1.68 7.34
C SER A 394 18.89 0.53 7.01
N LYS A 395 19.11 0.29 5.71
CA LYS A 395 19.72 -0.96 5.23
C LYS A 395 21.22 -1.10 5.53
N ALA A 396 21.99 0.00 5.48
CA ALA A 396 23.42 0.00 5.77
C ALA A 396 23.96 1.38 6.20
N ILE A 397 25.14 1.38 6.83
CA ILE A 397 26.06 2.54 6.93
C ILE A 397 27.41 2.05 6.37
N LEU A 398 28.09 2.84 5.51
CA LEU A 398 29.41 2.47 4.98
C LEU A 398 30.44 2.22 6.11
N CYS A 399 31.39 1.32 5.89
CA CYS A 399 32.52 1.16 6.82
C CYS A 399 33.35 2.45 6.91
N GLY A 400 33.89 2.76 8.09
CA GLY A 400 34.59 4.05 8.33
C GLY A 400 33.69 5.29 8.20
N LYS A 401 32.39 5.16 8.49
CA LYS A 401 31.44 6.28 8.59
C LYS A 401 30.60 6.21 9.86
N THR A 402 30.43 7.38 10.48
CA THR A 402 29.47 7.66 11.56
C THR A 402 28.12 8.08 10.99
N CYS A 403 27.01 7.82 11.69
CA CYS A 403 25.70 8.38 11.37
C CYS A 403 25.08 9.03 12.61
N ASN A 404 24.84 10.34 12.56
CA ASN A 404 24.12 11.08 13.60
C ASN A 404 22.64 11.14 13.24
N LYS A 405 21.75 10.80 14.18
CA LYS A 405 20.30 10.62 13.98
C LYS A 405 19.95 9.48 13.00
N PHE A 406 20.62 8.34 13.11
CA PHE A 406 20.21 7.10 12.47
C PHE A 406 18.83 6.64 12.99
N PRO A 407 17.80 6.43 12.14
CA PRO A 407 16.46 6.10 12.60
C PRO A 407 16.24 4.58 12.75
N VAL A 408 15.73 4.17 13.92
CA VAL A 408 15.17 2.84 14.17
C VAL A 408 13.68 2.98 14.49
N LEU A 409 12.83 2.37 13.68
CA LEU A 409 11.41 2.22 13.97
C LEU A 409 11.19 1.04 14.91
N VAL A 410 10.62 1.34 16.06
CA VAL A 410 10.16 0.38 17.08
C VAL A 410 8.65 0.36 17.02
N ARG A 411 8.07 -0.74 16.53
CA ARG A 411 6.64 -0.95 16.41
C ARG A 411 6.19 -1.97 17.44
N ILE A 412 5.15 -1.65 18.20
CA ILE A 412 4.46 -2.60 19.06
C ILE A 412 3.03 -2.79 18.56
N THR A 413 2.57 -4.04 18.55
CA THR A 413 1.24 -4.42 18.06
C THR A 413 0.56 -5.32 19.10
N ALA A 414 -0.71 -5.07 19.40
CA ALA A 414 -1.53 -5.91 20.29
C ALA A 414 -2.23 -7.04 19.53
N ALA A 415 -2.56 -8.13 20.26
CA ALA A 415 -3.36 -9.21 19.72
C ALA A 415 -4.76 -8.71 19.30
N PRO A 416 -5.28 -9.10 18.13
CA PRO A 416 -6.62 -8.75 17.70
C PRO A 416 -7.68 -9.55 18.47
N TRP A 417 -8.88 -8.96 18.61
CA TRP A 417 -9.99 -9.60 19.31
C TRP A 417 -10.48 -10.84 18.54
N ARG A 418 -10.76 -11.94 19.26
CA ARG A 418 -11.39 -13.14 18.69
C ARG A 418 -12.85 -13.20 19.16
N HIS A 419 -13.78 -13.26 18.22
CA HIS A 419 -15.23 -13.30 18.53
C HIS A 419 -15.76 -14.71 18.86
N THR A 420 -14.92 -15.76 18.76
CA THR A 420 -15.35 -17.16 18.85
C THR A 420 -15.12 -17.80 20.23
N GLU A 421 -14.32 -17.18 21.08
CA GLU A 421 -13.98 -17.63 22.44
C GLU A 421 -13.83 -16.36 23.30
N GLU A 422 -14.35 -16.36 24.53
CA GLU A 422 -14.22 -15.18 25.42
C GLU A 422 -12.76 -15.00 25.87
N MET A 423 -12.01 -14.20 25.12
CA MET A 423 -10.64 -13.83 25.46
C MET A 423 -10.60 -13.11 26.83
N PRO A 424 -9.87 -13.64 27.82
CA PRO A 424 -9.81 -13.04 29.14
C PRO A 424 -9.12 -11.67 29.06
N ARG A 425 -9.85 -10.62 29.44
CA ARG A 425 -9.41 -9.22 29.39
C ARG A 425 -9.53 -8.55 30.75
N ALA A 426 -8.77 -7.48 30.94
CA ALA A 426 -8.89 -6.66 32.15
C ALA A 426 -10.30 -6.06 32.29
N GLY A 427 -10.73 -5.88 33.54
CA GLY A 427 -11.89 -5.04 33.85
C GLY A 427 -11.59 -3.56 33.53
N VAL A 428 -12.64 -2.83 33.21
CA VAL A 428 -12.60 -1.38 32.97
C VAL A 428 -13.39 -0.68 34.07
N ASP A 429 -12.77 0.31 34.69
CA ASP A 429 -13.42 1.23 35.64
C ASP A 429 -13.66 2.55 34.92
N ILE A 430 -14.89 2.77 34.45
CA ILE A 430 -15.28 4.00 33.75
C ILE A 430 -16.01 4.96 34.69
N VAL A 431 -15.62 6.23 34.66
CA VAL A 431 -16.46 7.33 35.15
C VAL A 431 -16.92 8.18 33.97
N VAL A 432 -18.22 8.26 33.75
CA VAL A 432 -18.81 9.20 32.79
C VAL A 432 -19.01 10.54 33.49
N VAL A 433 -18.48 11.63 32.94
CA VAL A 433 -18.61 12.99 33.48
C VAL A 433 -19.37 13.82 32.45
N VAL A 434 -20.58 14.28 32.82
CA VAL A 434 -21.49 15.00 31.92
C VAL A 434 -21.66 16.45 32.40
N ASP A 435 -21.16 17.40 31.60
CA ASP A 435 -21.19 18.84 31.87
C ASP A 435 -21.83 19.56 30.66
N ILE A 436 -23.16 19.40 30.53
CA ILE A 436 -23.95 19.87 29.37
C ILE A 436 -24.92 20.98 29.81
N ASN A 437 -24.72 22.16 29.23
CA ASN A 437 -25.54 23.34 29.43
C ASN A 437 -26.80 23.34 28.55
N MET A 438 -27.99 23.29 29.15
CA MET A 438 -29.29 23.28 28.43
C MET A 438 -29.65 24.63 27.78
N GLY A 439 -28.96 25.72 28.14
CA GLY A 439 -29.10 27.00 27.44
C GLY A 439 -28.54 26.99 26.01
N ARG A 440 -27.78 25.94 25.63
CA ARG A 440 -27.18 25.76 24.30
C ARG A 440 -27.59 24.44 23.62
N VAL A 441 -27.87 23.38 24.39
CA VAL A 441 -28.30 22.05 23.90
C VAL A 441 -29.81 21.90 23.87
N SER A 442 -30.34 21.33 22.78
CA SER A 442 -31.75 20.94 22.66
C SER A 442 -32.09 19.69 23.49
N HIS A 443 -33.32 19.63 24.03
CA HIS A 443 -33.79 18.46 24.80
C HIS A 443 -33.72 17.13 24.02
N TRP A 444 -33.81 17.16 22.69
CA TRP A 444 -33.64 15.94 21.87
C TRP A 444 -32.19 15.45 21.86
N LYS A 445 -31.18 16.33 21.72
CA LYS A 445 -29.76 15.92 21.75
C LYS A 445 -29.38 15.29 23.10
N LEU A 446 -29.93 15.79 24.22
CA LEU A 446 -29.78 15.15 25.54
C LEU A 446 -30.38 13.74 25.55
N LYS A 447 -31.57 13.54 24.97
CA LYS A 447 -32.20 12.22 24.86
C LYS A 447 -31.32 11.25 24.06
N THR A 448 -30.76 11.69 22.93
CA THR A 448 -29.84 10.87 22.11
C THR A 448 -28.58 10.52 22.89
N ILE A 449 -28.00 11.46 23.65
CA ILE A 449 -26.84 11.20 24.55
C ILE A 449 -27.20 10.20 25.67
N LYS A 450 -28.39 10.31 26.30
CA LYS A 450 -28.89 9.31 27.26
C LYS A 450 -28.97 7.92 26.66
N GLN A 451 -29.55 7.80 25.46
CA GLN A 451 -29.69 6.52 24.76
C GLN A 451 -28.32 5.93 24.39
N ALA A 452 -27.38 6.74 23.90
CA ALA A 452 -26.01 6.31 23.63
C ALA A 452 -25.29 5.81 24.90
N LEU A 453 -25.46 6.50 26.04
CA LEU A 453 -24.91 6.07 27.34
C LEU A 453 -25.53 4.76 27.86
N MET A 454 -26.80 4.47 27.56
CA MET A 454 -27.39 3.15 27.84
C MET A 454 -26.73 2.06 26.99
N THR A 455 -26.54 2.28 25.68
CA THR A 455 -25.80 1.37 24.79
C THR A 455 -24.37 1.12 25.29
N VAL A 456 -23.74 2.12 25.91
CA VAL A 456 -22.43 1.99 26.55
C VAL A 456 -22.47 1.02 27.74
N ILE A 457 -23.46 1.13 28.64
CA ILE A 457 -23.62 0.23 29.78
C ILE A 457 -23.88 -1.21 29.35
N ASP A 458 -24.74 -1.40 28.34
CA ASP A 458 -25.13 -2.74 27.92
C ASP A 458 -23.96 -3.55 27.35
N LYS A 459 -22.95 -2.90 26.75
CA LYS A 459 -21.68 -3.52 26.29
C LYS A 459 -20.72 -3.95 27.40
N PHE A 460 -20.81 -3.43 28.62
CA PHE A 460 -19.88 -3.80 29.69
C PHE A 460 -20.19 -5.20 30.27
N GLY A 461 -19.15 -5.93 30.66
CA GLY A 461 -19.25 -7.25 31.26
C GLY A 461 -19.50 -7.20 32.78
N PRO A 462 -19.66 -8.36 33.44
CA PRO A 462 -19.89 -8.42 34.89
C PRO A 462 -18.67 -7.96 35.72
N ASN A 463 -17.45 -8.01 35.15
CA ASN A 463 -16.21 -7.59 35.81
C ASN A 463 -15.87 -6.10 35.62
N ASP A 464 -16.58 -5.36 34.76
CA ASP A 464 -16.36 -3.92 34.61
C ASP A 464 -17.13 -3.15 35.69
N ARG A 465 -16.74 -1.89 35.93
CA ARG A 465 -17.43 -0.99 36.86
C ARG A 465 -17.75 0.34 36.22
N PHE A 466 -18.96 0.83 36.50
CA PHE A 466 -19.50 2.07 35.98
C PHE A 466 -19.78 3.06 37.11
N SER A 467 -19.47 4.33 36.85
CA SER A 467 -19.89 5.50 37.61
C SER A 467 -20.31 6.60 36.64
N ILE A 468 -21.18 7.50 37.10
CA ILE A 468 -21.56 8.70 36.37
C ILE A 468 -21.64 9.89 37.31
N VAL A 469 -21.17 11.04 36.83
CA VAL A 469 -21.10 12.34 37.49
C VAL A 469 -21.77 13.37 36.58
N TRP A 470 -22.74 14.11 37.11
CA TRP A 470 -23.31 15.29 36.47
C TRP A 470 -23.66 16.35 37.52
N PHE A 471 -24.16 17.50 37.09
CA PHE A 471 -24.52 18.60 37.98
C PHE A 471 -25.95 19.05 37.75
N LYS A 472 -26.63 19.46 38.83
CA LYS A 472 -27.92 20.17 38.77
C LYS A 472 -27.76 21.50 39.51
N GLY A 473 -27.61 22.58 38.74
CA GLY A 473 -27.01 23.81 39.25
C GLY A 473 -25.58 23.54 39.75
N SER A 474 -25.24 24.02 40.94
CA SER A 474 -23.93 23.76 41.58
C SER A 474 -23.83 22.43 42.34
N VAL A 475 -24.88 21.60 42.36
CA VAL A 475 -24.92 20.36 43.17
C VAL A 475 -24.46 19.15 42.34
N PRO A 476 -23.34 18.48 42.69
CA PRO A 476 -22.92 17.25 42.03
C PRO A 476 -23.90 16.12 42.31
N HIS A 477 -24.22 15.36 41.27
CA HIS A 477 -25.01 14.13 41.32
C HIS A 477 -24.10 12.99 40.84
N THR A 478 -23.86 12.01 41.72
CA THR A 478 -22.79 11.02 41.54
C THR A 478 -23.27 9.60 41.83
N MET A 479 -23.04 8.67 40.91
CA MET A 479 -23.17 7.24 41.16
C MET A 479 -21.83 6.67 41.68
N LYS A 480 -21.85 5.93 42.79
CA LYS A 480 -20.66 5.19 43.26
C LYS A 480 -20.22 4.17 42.20
N LEU A 481 -18.91 4.02 42.01
CA LEU A 481 -18.31 3.05 41.07
C LEU A 481 -18.79 1.62 41.39
N THR A 482 -19.64 1.07 40.53
CA THR A 482 -20.41 -0.16 40.78
C THR A 482 -20.25 -1.16 39.65
N PHE A 483 -20.08 -2.45 39.98
CA PHE A 483 -19.96 -3.53 38.99
C PHE A 483 -21.18 -3.66 38.09
N THR A 484 -20.97 -3.72 36.77
CA THR A 484 -22.00 -3.85 35.71
C THR A 484 -22.60 -5.27 35.59
N SER A 485 -22.80 -5.90 36.75
CA SER A 485 -23.83 -6.92 36.96
C SER A 485 -25.22 -6.43 36.52
N ASN A 486 -26.18 -7.34 36.30
CA ASN A 486 -27.55 -6.99 35.87
C ASN A 486 -28.16 -5.88 36.76
N LYS A 487 -28.04 -6.00 38.09
CA LYS A 487 -28.53 -4.97 39.03
C LYS A 487 -27.76 -3.64 38.92
N GLY A 488 -26.44 -3.69 38.68
CA GLY A 488 -25.63 -2.50 38.47
C GLY A 488 -25.97 -1.77 37.18
N LYS A 489 -26.25 -2.50 36.09
CA LYS A 489 -26.72 -1.92 34.82
C LYS A 489 -28.05 -1.19 34.98
N GLU A 490 -29.02 -1.77 35.67
CA GLU A 490 -30.31 -1.12 35.89
C GLU A 490 -30.21 0.12 36.79
N ILE A 491 -29.38 0.11 37.84
CA ILE A 491 -29.10 1.32 38.65
C ILE A 491 -28.47 2.41 37.76
N ALA A 492 -27.50 2.07 36.92
CA ALA A 492 -26.86 3.03 36.03
C ALA A 492 -27.82 3.59 34.96
N LYS A 493 -28.74 2.79 34.43
CA LYS A 493 -29.80 3.23 33.51
C LYS A 493 -30.81 4.17 34.18
N VAL A 494 -31.14 3.97 35.45
CA VAL A 494 -31.96 4.92 36.22
C VAL A 494 -31.23 6.25 36.38
N MET A 495 -29.96 6.24 36.82
CA MET A 495 -29.15 7.47 36.96
C MET A 495 -28.99 8.23 35.62
N ILE A 496 -28.88 7.53 34.49
CA ILE A 496 -28.86 8.16 33.15
C ILE A 496 -30.22 8.75 32.77
N ASN A 497 -31.33 8.12 33.11
CA ASN A 497 -32.64 8.73 32.91
C ASN A 497 -32.82 10.01 33.73
N GLU A 498 -32.21 10.08 34.92
CA GLU A 498 -32.17 11.25 35.79
C GLU A 498 -31.17 12.34 35.36
N LEU A 499 -30.31 12.11 34.34
CA LEU A 499 -29.44 13.15 33.80
C LEU A 499 -30.28 14.37 33.38
N ASP A 500 -29.98 15.49 34.02
CA ASP A 500 -30.54 16.80 33.74
C ASP A 500 -29.35 17.74 33.51
N GLY A 501 -29.51 18.74 32.65
CA GLY A 501 -28.40 19.63 32.32
C GLY A 501 -28.38 20.89 33.18
N THR A 502 -27.26 21.60 33.12
CA THR A 502 -27.04 22.81 33.89
C THR A 502 -27.43 24.07 33.11
N HIS A 503 -27.47 25.21 33.81
CA HIS A 503 -27.37 26.54 33.19
C HIS A 503 -25.95 27.12 33.30
N ASP A 504 -25.10 26.55 34.16
CA ASP A 504 -23.70 26.94 34.40
C ASP A 504 -22.74 25.76 34.13
N ASN A 505 -21.56 26.03 33.57
CA ASN A 505 -20.57 24.99 33.25
C ASN A 505 -19.68 24.71 34.49
N ASN A 506 -19.58 23.45 34.93
CA ASN A 506 -18.84 23.06 36.14
C ASN A 506 -17.63 22.14 35.85
N THR A 507 -17.08 22.21 34.64
CA THR A 507 -16.02 21.35 34.08
C THR A 507 -14.91 20.92 35.06
N ILE A 508 -14.28 21.86 35.78
CA ILE A 508 -13.18 21.54 36.72
C ILE A 508 -13.69 20.69 37.88
N ALA A 509 -14.82 21.04 38.48
CA ALA A 509 -15.40 20.29 39.60
C ALA A 509 -15.87 18.91 39.14
N ALA A 510 -16.49 18.82 37.97
CA ALA A 510 -16.98 17.56 37.40
C ALA A 510 -15.85 16.59 37.05
N LEU A 511 -14.75 17.08 36.45
CA LEU A 511 -13.56 16.26 36.22
C LEU A 511 -12.87 15.88 37.53
N ARG A 512 -12.76 16.80 38.51
CA ARG A 512 -12.14 16.54 39.82
C ARG A 512 -12.87 15.43 40.57
N GLU A 513 -14.20 15.48 40.62
CA GLU A 513 -15.04 14.41 41.19
C GLU A 513 -14.81 13.06 40.48
N GLY A 514 -14.73 13.07 39.15
CA GLY A 514 -14.39 11.86 38.38
C GLY A 514 -13.00 11.30 38.67
N PHE A 515 -12.01 12.14 38.92
CA PHE A 515 -10.68 11.71 39.39
C PHE A 515 -10.75 11.12 40.80
N GLU A 516 -11.47 11.74 41.75
CA GLU A 516 -11.62 11.20 43.11
C GLU A 516 -12.30 9.83 43.14
N ILE A 517 -13.31 9.61 42.29
CA ILE A 517 -13.98 8.30 42.15
C ILE A 517 -13.01 7.21 41.66
N LEU A 518 -12.05 7.54 40.78
CA LEU A 518 -11.00 6.61 40.33
C LEU A 518 -9.81 6.49 41.29
N ARG A 519 -9.58 7.48 42.16
CA ARG A 519 -8.62 7.42 43.29
C ARG A 519 -9.14 6.57 44.45
N GLY A 520 -10.45 6.62 44.72
CA GLY A 520 -11.13 5.85 45.76
C GLY A 520 -11.27 4.34 45.47
N ARG A 521 -10.57 3.82 44.46
CA ARG A 521 -10.51 2.39 44.15
C ARG A 521 -9.59 1.66 45.13
N GLY A 522 -9.95 0.43 45.51
CA GLY A 522 -9.06 -0.41 46.31
C GLY A 522 -7.78 -0.74 45.54
N ALA A 523 -6.69 -1.01 46.28
CA ALA A 523 -5.38 -1.25 45.68
C ALA A 523 -5.35 -2.45 44.72
N GLU A 524 -6.20 -3.46 44.97
CA GLU A 524 -6.33 -4.62 44.10
C GLU A 524 -7.00 -4.24 42.76
N GLU A 525 -8.14 -3.53 42.79
CA GLU A 525 -8.83 -3.17 41.55
C GLU A 525 -8.12 -2.03 40.80
N ALA A 526 -7.47 -1.11 41.51
CA ALA A 526 -6.58 -0.11 40.88
C ALA A 526 -5.41 -0.77 40.13
N TYR A 527 -4.96 -1.95 40.59
CA TYR A 527 -3.95 -2.76 39.91
C TYR A 527 -4.53 -3.68 38.83
N ASN A 528 -5.77 -4.19 38.99
CA ASN A 528 -6.39 -5.17 38.11
C ASN A 528 -7.26 -4.56 36.99
N HIS A 529 -7.78 -3.35 37.14
CA HIS A 529 -8.69 -2.68 36.19
C HIS A 529 -8.11 -1.40 35.60
N VAL A 530 -8.36 -1.17 34.31
CA VAL A 530 -8.02 0.08 33.62
C VAL A 530 -9.02 1.16 34.01
N GLY A 531 -8.56 2.21 34.71
CA GLY A 531 -9.38 3.37 35.05
C GLY A 531 -9.38 4.41 33.94
N CYS A 532 -10.55 4.88 33.51
CA CYS A 532 -10.66 5.98 32.53
C CYS A 532 -11.90 6.85 32.77
N ILE A 533 -11.86 8.08 32.24
CA ILE A 533 -12.96 9.03 32.30
C ILE A 533 -13.50 9.25 30.89
N LEU A 534 -14.83 9.25 30.73
CA LEU A 534 -15.52 9.70 29.52
C LEU A 534 -16.16 11.06 29.82
N PHE A 535 -15.57 12.14 29.32
CA PHE A 535 -16.04 13.51 29.57
C PHE A 535 -16.88 14.01 28.40
N VAL A 536 -18.13 14.42 28.65
CA VAL A 536 -19.08 14.88 27.62
C VAL A 536 -19.54 16.29 27.96
N SER A 537 -19.26 17.26 27.08
CA SER A 537 -19.57 18.67 27.37
C SER A 537 -19.74 19.55 26.13
N ASN A 538 -20.56 20.60 26.27
CA ASN A 538 -20.75 21.70 25.31
C ASN A 538 -20.16 23.04 25.81
N GLY A 539 -19.30 22.99 26.84
CA GLY A 539 -18.84 24.15 27.60
C GLY A 539 -17.78 25.02 26.93
N ASP A 540 -17.71 26.25 27.42
CA ASP A 540 -16.88 27.37 26.98
C ASP A 540 -16.34 28.05 28.25
N GLY A 541 -15.10 27.73 28.63
CA GLY A 541 -14.60 27.88 30.01
C GLY A 541 -13.08 28.08 30.14
N MET A 542 -12.46 28.72 29.13
CA MET A 542 -11.01 28.67 28.86
C MET A 542 -10.07 29.27 29.92
N ALA A 543 -10.56 30.00 30.92
CA ALA A 543 -9.71 30.83 31.78
C ALA A 543 -8.84 30.06 32.81
N ALA A 544 -9.34 28.98 33.40
CA ALA A 544 -8.75 28.36 34.61
C ALA A 544 -8.14 26.96 34.40
N LEU A 545 -8.41 26.29 33.29
CA LEU A 545 -8.09 24.85 33.11
C LEU A 545 -6.60 24.53 32.91
N LYS A 546 -5.74 25.54 32.67
CA LYS A 546 -4.33 25.33 32.29
C LYS A 546 -3.39 24.90 33.44
N THR A 547 -3.88 24.77 34.68
CA THR A 547 -3.03 24.48 35.87
C THR A 547 -3.47 23.34 36.78
N GLU A 548 -4.71 22.81 36.68
CA GLU A 548 -5.25 21.88 37.72
C GLU A 548 -5.63 20.47 37.25
N ILE A 549 -5.61 20.16 35.96
CA ILE A 549 -6.07 18.84 35.46
C ILE A 549 -5.00 17.77 35.73
N SER A 550 -5.38 16.69 36.44
CA SER A 550 -4.50 15.55 36.67
C SER A 550 -4.25 14.74 35.39
N SER A 551 -3.07 14.12 35.31
CA SER A 551 -2.70 13.13 34.29
C SER A 551 -2.63 11.70 34.85
N GLU A 552 -3.39 11.39 35.91
CA GLU A 552 -3.43 10.05 36.53
C GLU A 552 -4.21 9.03 35.69
N PHE A 553 -5.32 9.45 35.07
CA PHE A 553 -6.18 8.59 34.25
C PHE A 553 -6.54 9.27 32.92
N PRO A 554 -6.64 8.53 31.81
CA PRO A 554 -7.02 9.08 30.51
C PRO A 554 -8.44 9.61 30.51
N VAL A 555 -8.61 10.86 30.04
CA VAL A 555 -9.91 11.51 29.86
C VAL A 555 -10.24 11.54 28.37
N HIS A 556 -11.27 10.79 27.99
CA HIS A 556 -11.82 10.73 26.65
C HIS A 556 -12.91 11.82 26.53
N ALA A 557 -12.54 12.96 25.95
CA ALA A 557 -13.39 14.12 25.80
C ALA A 557 -14.26 14.03 24.53
N ILE A 558 -15.55 14.30 24.67
CA ILE A 558 -16.54 14.42 23.59
C ILE A 558 -17.13 15.83 23.65
N GLY A 559 -16.74 16.66 22.68
CA GLY A 559 -17.31 18.00 22.48
C GLY A 559 -18.67 17.90 21.78
N VAL A 560 -19.70 18.53 22.36
CA VAL A 560 -21.09 18.49 21.87
C VAL A 560 -21.46 19.80 21.18
N GLN A 561 -22.05 19.74 19.97
CA GLN A 561 -22.44 20.89 19.12
C GLN A 561 -21.29 21.84 18.73
N LYS A 562 -21.57 22.84 17.89
CA LYS A 562 -20.62 23.89 17.47
C LYS A 562 -20.10 24.80 18.60
N HIS A 563 -20.62 24.68 19.84
CA HIS A 563 -20.37 25.61 20.94
C HIS A 563 -19.41 25.12 22.05
N HIS A 564 -18.92 23.88 21.99
CA HIS A 564 -17.84 23.44 22.88
C HIS A 564 -16.52 24.13 22.53
N ASP A 565 -15.64 24.32 23.51
CA ASP A 565 -14.26 24.75 23.29
C ASP A 565 -13.35 23.55 22.91
N PRO A 566 -12.89 23.44 21.64
CA PRO A 566 -12.08 22.31 21.20
C PRO A 566 -10.60 22.42 21.61
N GLU A 567 -10.11 23.62 21.94
CA GLU A 567 -8.76 23.79 22.49
C GLU A 567 -8.69 23.24 23.91
N VAL A 568 -9.76 23.41 24.71
CA VAL A 568 -9.95 22.78 26.01
C VAL A 568 -10.06 21.26 25.88
N MET A 569 -10.92 20.74 24.99
CA MET A 569 -11.07 19.29 24.83
C MET A 569 -9.77 18.62 24.36
N LYS A 570 -9.03 19.26 23.43
CA LYS A 570 -7.68 18.83 23.07
C LYS A 570 -6.74 18.86 24.28
N TYR A 571 -6.69 19.98 25.01
CA TYR A 571 -5.79 20.14 26.15
C TYR A 571 -6.02 19.05 27.22
N ILE A 572 -7.29 18.72 27.50
CA ILE A 572 -7.68 17.60 28.37
C ILE A 572 -7.12 16.28 27.84
N ALA A 573 -7.37 15.95 26.57
CA ALA A 573 -6.89 14.72 25.95
C ALA A 573 -5.35 14.60 25.95
N ASP A 574 -4.65 15.69 25.59
CA ASP A 574 -3.19 15.72 25.50
C ASP A 574 -2.50 15.60 26.86
N LYS A 575 -3.06 16.24 27.89
CA LYS A 575 -2.54 16.17 29.28
C LYS A 575 -2.79 14.83 29.93
N THR A 576 -3.94 14.21 29.67
CA THR A 576 -4.35 12.95 30.32
C THR A 576 -3.91 11.70 29.55
N CYS A 577 -3.42 11.87 28.31
CA CYS A 577 -3.24 10.78 27.33
C CYS A 577 -4.55 10.05 26.97
N GLY A 578 -5.69 10.70 27.20
CA GLY A 578 -6.98 10.30 26.63
C GLY A 578 -7.12 10.75 25.16
N THR A 579 -8.33 11.06 24.75
CA THR A 579 -8.67 11.38 23.35
C THR A 579 -9.71 12.48 23.24
N TYR A 580 -9.86 13.08 22.06
CA TYR A 580 -10.87 14.11 21.78
C TYR A 580 -11.67 13.75 20.52
N SER A 581 -13.00 13.74 20.64
CA SER A 581 -13.97 13.59 19.55
C SER A 581 -14.99 14.74 19.56
N PHE A 582 -15.63 15.00 18.42
CA PHE A 582 -16.66 16.03 18.27
C PHE A 582 -17.97 15.41 17.74
N LEU A 583 -19.09 15.79 18.33
CA LEU A 583 -20.44 15.46 17.88
C LEU A 583 -21.09 16.65 17.18
N ASP A 584 -21.24 16.51 15.86
CA ASP A 584 -21.93 17.47 15.01
C ASP A 584 -23.47 17.40 15.19
N GLU A 585 -24.19 18.16 14.38
CA GLU A 585 -25.65 18.32 14.49
C GLU A 585 -26.44 17.02 14.22
N ASP A 586 -25.90 16.07 13.44
CA ASP A 586 -26.50 14.74 13.23
C ASP A 586 -26.50 13.85 14.49
N ASP A 587 -27.58 13.10 14.70
CA ASP A 587 -27.76 12.15 15.79
C ASP A 587 -27.19 10.76 15.49
N SER A 588 -27.09 10.37 14.21
CA SER A 588 -26.50 9.08 13.83
C SER A 588 -25.05 8.97 14.33
N CYS A 589 -24.32 10.07 14.21
CA CYS A 589 -22.93 10.22 14.62
C CYS A 589 -22.72 10.09 16.14
N ILE A 590 -23.73 10.38 16.97
CA ILE A 590 -23.61 10.18 18.43
C ILE A 590 -23.51 8.70 18.76
N HIS A 591 -24.44 7.90 18.26
CA HIS A 591 -24.48 6.47 18.56
C HIS A 591 -23.22 5.76 18.06
N GLU A 592 -22.74 6.07 16.85
CA GLU A 592 -21.49 5.50 16.35
C GLU A 592 -20.25 5.99 17.14
N ALA A 593 -20.18 7.26 17.57
CA ALA A 593 -19.06 7.74 18.39
C ALA A 593 -18.95 7.01 19.74
N PHE A 594 -20.06 6.87 20.48
CA PHE A 594 -20.09 6.15 21.75
C PHE A 594 -19.88 4.63 21.56
N LYS A 595 -20.35 4.06 20.44
CA LYS A 595 -20.13 2.66 20.05
C LYS A 595 -18.67 2.39 19.69
N LEU A 596 -18.00 3.28 18.96
CA LEU A 596 -16.56 3.20 18.65
C LEU A 596 -15.72 3.34 19.92
N PHE A 597 -16.00 4.36 20.73
CA PHE A 597 -15.35 4.57 22.02
C PHE A 597 -15.41 3.30 22.90
N THR A 598 -16.59 2.70 23.05
CA THR A 598 -16.77 1.50 23.86
C THR A 598 -16.10 0.26 23.29
N THR A 599 -16.21 -0.01 21.99
CA THR A 599 -15.48 -1.14 21.36
C THR A 599 -13.96 -0.96 21.54
N GLY A 600 -13.47 0.28 21.52
CA GLY A 600 -12.12 0.62 21.97
C GLY A 600 -11.88 0.21 23.41
N ILE A 601 -12.50 0.89 24.39
CA ILE A 601 -12.15 0.71 25.80
C ILE A 601 -12.42 -0.69 26.37
N THR A 602 -13.42 -1.43 25.88
CA THR A 602 -13.69 -2.81 26.35
C THR A 602 -12.78 -3.87 25.72
N SER A 603 -11.81 -3.49 24.88
CA SER A 603 -10.90 -4.44 24.22
C SER A 603 -9.46 -4.42 24.76
N VAL A 604 -9.26 -4.08 26.05
CA VAL A 604 -7.92 -4.05 26.69
C VAL A 604 -7.19 -5.40 26.50
N ALA A 605 -6.09 -5.37 25.75
CA ALA A 605 -5.27 -6.54 25.47
C ALA A 605 -4.05 -6.62 26.43
N ALA A 606 -3.42 -5.48 26.71
CA ALA A 606 -2.25 -5.39 27.58
C ALA A 606 -2.20 -4.06 28.34
N ARG A 607 -1.59 -4.07 29.53
CA ARG A 607 -1.56 -2.97 30.50
C ARG A 607 -0.15 -2.73 31.03
N PHE A 608 0.10 -1.55 31.60
CA PHE A 608 1.40 -1.13 32.15
C PHE A 608 2.58 -1.45 31.23
N ILE A 609 2.40 -1.20 29.93
CA ILE A 609 3.35 -1.53 28.88
C ILE A 609 4.50 -0.53 28.91
N GLN A 610 5.72 -1.06 29.07
CA GLN A 610 6.96 -0.31 29.09
C GLN A 610 7.98 -0.98 28.18
N ILE A 611 8.41 -0.27 27.13
CA ILE A 611 9.51 -0.71 26.24
C ILE A 611 10.83 -0.21 26.83
N THR A 612 11.83 -1.09 26.92
CA THR A 612 13.18 -0.77 27.38
C THR A 612 14.18 -0.84 26.24
N LEU A 613 15.06 0.15 26.15
CA LEU A 613 16.05 0.34 25.10
C LEU A 613 17.45 0.30 25.73
N ALA A 614 18.36 -0.51 25.17
CA ALA A 614 19.76 -0.58 25.57
C ALA A 614 20.67 -0.53 24.34
N ALA A 615 21.36 0.60 24.14
CA ALA A 615 22.32 0.77 23.06
C ALA A 615 23.59 -0.06 23.32
N HIS A 616 24.33 -0.34 22.24
CA HIS A 616 25.57 -1.10 22.29
C HIS A 616 26.79 -0.17 22.27
N GLU A 617 27.95 -0.69 22.68
CA GLU A 617 29.19 0.08 22.80
C GLU A 617 29.51 0.87 21.52
N GLY A 618 29.81 2.16 21.66
CA GLY A 618 30.06 3.06 20.52
C GLY A 618 28.80 3.65 19.86
N ILE A 619 27.60 3.39 20.40
CA ILE A 619 26.33 3.98 19.98
C ILE A 619 25.72 4.76 21.17
N THR A 620 24.94 5.81 20.89
CA THR A 620 24.14 6.52 21.91
C THR A 620 22.74 6.87 21.41
N ILE A 621 21.72 6.73 22.25
CA ILE A 621 20.36 7.22 21.98
C ILE A 621 20.38 8.75 21.96
N SER A 622 20.00 9.34 20.83
CA SER A 622 19.99 10.80 20.62
C SER A 622 18.66 11.43 21.03
N SER A 623 17.55 10.79 20.65
CA SER A 623 16.18 11.20 21.02
C SER A 623 15.17 10.10 20.66
N ILE A 624 13.96 10.17 21.21
CA ILE A 624 12.85 9.27 20.91
C ILE A 624 11.64 10.10 20.44
N GLU A 625 11.14 9.85 19.24
CA GLU A 625 9.85 10.37 18.78
C GLU A 625 8.75 9.47 19.34
N SER A 626 8.32 9.75 20.57
CA SER A 626 7.34 8.93 21.30
C SER A 626 5.88 9.20 20.90
N GLY A 627 5.62 10.21 20.05
CA GLY A 627 4.25 10.69 19.79
C GLY A 627 3.56 11.32 21.01
N GLY A 628 4.33 11.74 22.02
CA GLY A 628 3.81 12.30 23.26
C GLY A 628 3.46 11.27 24.34
N TYR A 629 3.74 9.98 24.13
CA TYR A 629 3.87 9.02 25.23
C TYR A 629 5.08 9.39 26.12
N LYS A 630 5.02 9.06 27.41
CA LYS A 630 6.12 9.33 28.34
C LYS A 630 7.34 8.51 27.89
N ASN A 631 8.50 9.15 27.87
CA ASN A 631 9.75 8.50 27.51
C ASN A 631 10.91 9.14 28.28
N LEU A 632 11.96 8.36 28.49
CA LEU A 632 13.20 8.79 29.12
C LEU A 632 14.37 8.29 28.28
N VAL A 633 15.40 9.11 28.15
CA VAL A 633 16.74 8.67 27.75
C VAL A 633 17.63 8.84 28.97
N GLY A 634 18.41 7.82 29.29
CA GLY A 634 19.32 7.83 30.43
C GLY A 634 20.38 8.93 30.30
N SER A 635 20.93 9.37 31.43
CA SER A 635 22.04 10.33 31.46
C SER A 635 23.31 9.78 30.78
N ASP A 636 23.45 8.45 30.74
CA ASP A 636 24.43 7.69 29.98
C ASP A 636 24.25 7.75 28.45
N LYS A 637 23.04 8.09 27.98
CA LYS A 637 22.55 7.90 26.60
C LYS A 637 22.70 6.47 26.05
N GLN A 638 22.93 5.49 26.93
CA GLN A 638 22.93 4.06 26.61
C GLN A 638 21.55 3.46 26.86
N THR A 639 20.86 3.91 27.91
CA THR A 639 19.55 3.40 28.29
C THR A 639 18.41 4.31 27.82
N GLY A 640 17.24 3.73 27.60
CA GLY A 640 16.01 4.48 27.29
C GLY A 640 14.75 3.69 27.60
N VAL A 641 13.65 4.40 27.81
CA VAL A 641 12.35 3.84 28.22
C VAL A 641 11.23 4.55 27.47
N ILE A 642 10.19 3.81 27.06
CA ILE A 642 8.94 4.35 26.50
C ILE A 642 7.77 3.72 27.27
N ASP A 643 7.00 4.54 27.98
CA ASP A 643 5.81 4.12 28.73
C ASP A 643 4.57 4.34 27.85
N ILE A 644 3.92 3.24 27.48
CA ILE A 644 2.74 3.20 26.60
C ILE A 644 1.47 3.07 27.44
N ASP A 645 1.59 2.62 28.69
CA ASP A 645 0.50 2.32 29.61
C ASP A 645 -0.41 1.20 29.08
N ASN A 646 -1.49 1.50 28.36
CA ASN A 646 -2.48 0.50 27.93
C ASN A 646 -2.55 0.38 26.39
N MET A 647 -2.71 -0.86 25.90
CA MET A 647 -3.01 -1.15 24.49
C MET A 647 -4.28 -2.00 24.34
N TYR A 648 -5.05 -1.67 23.32
CA TYR A 648 -6.35 -2.27 22.99
C TYR A 648 -6.23 -3.21 21.79
N ALA A 649 -7.20 -4.10 21.60
CA ALA A 649 -7.05 -5.25 20.70
C ALA A 649 -6.84 -4.83 19.24
N GLY A 650 -5.75 -5.31 18.63
CA GLY A 650 -5.34 -4.95 17.27
C GLY A 650 -4.70 -3.57 17.12
N GLU A 651 -4.51 -2.78 18.19
CA GLU A 651 -3.77 -1.52 18.10
C GLU A 651 -2.30 -1.74 17.69
N GLN A 652 -1.75 -0.74 17.01
CA GLN A 652 -0.34 -0.66 16.64
C GLN A 652 0.20 0.73 16.96
N LYS A 653 1.33 0.83 17.67
CA LYS A 653 2.02 2.09 17.98
C LYS A 653 3.45 2.05 17.41
N ASN A 654 3.86 3.11 16.71
CA ASN A 654 5.13 3.20 15.97
C ASN A 654 6.01 4.32 16.52
N PHE A 655 7.19 4.01 17.06
CA PHE A 655 8.11 5.00 17.64
C PHE A 655 9.42 5.08 16.83
N ILE A 656 9.94 6.28 16.58
CA ILE A 656 11.28 6.43 15.98
C ILE A 656 12.31 6.73 17.09
N VAL A 657 13.21 5.79 17.32
CA VAL A 657 14.40 5.98 18.15
C VAL A 657 15.53 6.46 17.24
N TYR A 658 16.05 7.66 17.49
CA TYR A 658 17.21 8.19 16.78
C TYR A 658 18.50 7.85 17.54
N LEU A 659 19.45 7.25 16.85
CA LEU A 659 20.76 6.87 17.38
C LEU A 659 21.87 7.75 16.79
N SER A 660 22.92 8.02 17.56
CA SER A 660 24.22 8.41 17.02
C SER A 660 25.07 7.16 17.00
N VAL A 661 25.47 6.73 15.81
CA VAL A 661 26.13 5.46 15.53
C VAL A 661 27.58 5.76 15.13
N GLY A 662 28.52 5.36 15.96
CA GLY A 662 29.96 5.54 15.71
C GLY A 662 30.49 4.69 14.56
N GLU A 663 31.80 4.70 14.37
CA GLU A 663 32.49 3.70 13.55
C GLU A 663 32.50 2.34 14.26
N GLY A 664 32.72 1.24 13.52
CA GLY A 664 32.79 -0.10 14.11
C GLY A 664 31.46 -0.87 14.15
N ASN A 665 30.80 -0.92 15.31
CA ASN A 665 29.86 -1.99 15.65
C ASN A 665 28.65 -2.16 14.69
N LYS A 666 28.25 -3.42 14.46
CA LYS A 666 27.10 -3.84 13.63
C LYS A 666 25.81 -4.02 14.42
N LYS A 667 25.92 -4.34 15.71
CA LYS A 667 24.79 -4.41 16.66
C LYS A 667 24.54 -3.00 17.19
N LEU A 668 23.30 -2.52 17.14
CA LEU A 668 22.96 -1.12 17.45
C LEU A 668 22.26 -0.97 18.79
N LEU A 669 21.21 -1.75 19.01
CA LEU A 669 20.23 -1.54 20.07
C LEU A 669 19.59 -2.89 20.43
N THR A 670 19.55 -3.26 21.70
CA THR A 670 18.67 -4.31 22.20
C THR A 670 17.40 -3.65 22.72
N ILE A 671 16.25 -4.17 22.32
CA ILE A 671 14.93 -3.67 22.72
C ILE A 671 14.18 -4.80 23.40
N GLY A 672 13.80 -4.59 24.66
CA GLY A 672 12.94 -5.50 25.42
C GLY A 672 11.81 -4.72 26.08
N GLY A 673 11.33 -5.20 27.21
CA GLY A 673 10.37 -4.48 28.03
C GLY A 673 9.46 -5.41 28.82
N GLN A 674 8.38 -4.86 29.35
CA GLN A 674 7.40 -5.58 30.15
C GLN A 674 5.99 -5.06 29.91
N TYR A 675 5.00 -5.90 30.20
CA TYR A 675 3.58 -5.59 30.18
C TYR A 675 2.83 -6.50 31.16
N ARG A 676 1.54 -6.25 31.36
CA ARG A 676 0.63 -7.13 32.10
C ARG A 676 -0.51 -7.58 31.19
N SER A 677 -0.80 -8.88 31.16
CA SER A 677 -2.01 -9.45 30.56
C SER A 677 -3.22 -9.24 31.48
N PHE A 678 -4.28 -10.02 31.31
CA PHE A 678 -5.39 -10.10 32.27
C PHE A 678 -4.88 -10.48 33.68
N ASP A 679 -4.18 -11.61 33.72
CA ASP A 679 -3.73 -12.34 34.90
C ASP A 679 -2.32 -11.92 35.36
N ALA A 680 -1.34 -12.08 34.48
CA ALA A 680 0.09 -12.14 34.81
C ALA A 680 0.89 -10.95 34.27
N SER A 681 2.02 -10.66 34.93
CA SER A 681 3.06 -9.78 34.39
C SER A 681 3.96 -10.58 33.45
N LYS A 682 4.28 -10.04 32.28
CA LYS A 682 5.00 -10.71 31.19
C LYS A 682 6.13 -9.81 30.68
N ARG A 683 7.26 -10.43 30.30
CA ARG A 683 8.41 -9.73 29.70
C ARG A 683 8.32 -9.83 28.18
N LEU A 684 8.53 -8.72 27.47
CA LEU A 684 8.75 -8.74 26.03
C LEU A 684 10.11 -9.38 25.74
N ALA A 685 10.16 -10.35 24.82
CA ALA A 685 11.40 -10.99 24.43
C ALA A 685 12.40 -9.96 23.86
N ASP A 686 13.62 -9.95 24.41
CA ASP A 686 14.68 -9.04 23.99
C ASP A 686 15.03 -9.24 22.51
N LYS A 687 15.05 -8.14 21.76
CA LYS A 687 15.17 -8.11 20.31
C LYS A 687 16.32 -7.21 19.87
N ASP A 688 17.29 -7.81 19.20
CA ASP A 688 18.50 -7.13 18.76
C ASP A 688 18.31 -6.48 17.38
N VAL A 689 18.64 -5.19 17.30
CA VAL A 689 18.67 -4.39 16.07
C VAL A 689 20.11 -4.39 15.53
N PHE A 690 20.26 -4.76 14.26
CA PHE A 690 21.55 -4.82 13.55
C PHE A 690 21.55 -3.95 12.30
N ILE A 691 22.75 -3.63 11.82
CA ILE A 691 22.97 -2.93 10.56
C ILE A 691 24.11 -3.58 9.74
N LEU A 692 23.99 -3.52 8.41
CA LEU A 692 25.07 -3.88 7.50
C LEU A 692 26.11 -2.76 7.43
N ARG A 693 27.39 -3.14 7.39
CA ARG A 693 28.51 -2.23 7.12
C ARG A 693 29.38 -2.77 5.97
N PRO A 694 29.10 -2.41 4.70
CA PRO A 694 29.90 -2.82 3.56
C PRO A 694 31.24 -2.08 3.51
N LEU A 695 32.27 -2.77 2.98
CA LEU A 695 33.65 -2.27 2.85
C LEU A 695 33.89 -1.40 1.62
N SER A 696 32.98 -1.43 0.65
CA SER A 696 33.01 -0.63 -0.58
C SER A 696 31.73 0.19 -0.72
N GLU A 697 31.74 1.14 -1.65
CA GLU A 697 30.51 1.76 -2.13
C GLU A 697 29.54 0.66 -2.61
N CYS A 698 28.27 0.83 -2.24
CA CYS A 698 27.15 -0.02 -2.63
C CYS A 698 26.14 0.84 -3.41
N SER A 699 25.24 0.21 -4.16
CA SER A 699 24.17 0.97 -4.81
C SER A 699 23.36 1.78 -3.77
N PRO A 700 22.87 2.99 -4.11
CA PRO A 700 22.11 3.83 -3.19
C PRO A 700 20.97 3.08 -2.49
N ASP A 701 20.32 2.14 -3.19
CA ASP A 701 19.22 1.32 -2.69
C ASP A 701 19.60 0.43 -1.51
N LYS A 702 20.89 0.13 -1.32
CA LYS A 702 21.44 -0.64 -0.18
C LYS A 702 21.86 0.26 1.00
N LEU A 703 22.01 1.56 0.78
CA LEU A 703 22.22 2.57 1.83
C LEU A 703 20.90 3.25 2.24
N GLY A 704 19.85 3.12 1.42
CA GLY A 704 18.54 3.71 1.63
C GLY A 704 17.82 3.27 2.92
N ILE A 705 16.88 4.12 3.31
CA ILE A 705 15.99 3.94 4.46
C ILE A 705 14.97 2.83 4.15
N HIS A 706 14.55 2.07 5.15
CA HIS A 706 13.49 1.07 5.01
C HIS A 706 12.13 1.75 4.81
N HIS A 707 11.27 1.23 3.94
CA HIS A 707 10.02 1.90 3.53
C HIS A 707 9.09 2.23 4.71
N GLU A 708 8.92 1.32 5.67
CA GLU A 708 8.22 1.56 6.94
C GLU A 708 8.80 2.74 7.76
N VAL A 709 10.14 2.87 7.78
CA VAL A 709 10.83 3.95 8.51
C VAL A 709 10.64 5.29 7.78
N ALA A 710 10.66 5.29 6.45
CA ALA A 710 10.39 6.47 5.64
C ALA A 710 8.93 6.93 5.79
N ALA A 711 7.96 6.02 5.66
CA ALA A 711 6.53 6.26 5.85
C ALA A 711 6.22 6.89 7.22
N GLU A 712 6.76 6.30 8.30
CA GLU A 712 6.57 6.80 9.65
C GLU A 712 7.19 8.19 9.85
N ARG A 713 8.39 8.43 9.30
CA ARG A 713 9.05 9.75 9.37
C ARG A 713 8.29 10.81 8.58
N MET A 714 7.71 10.48 7.42
CA MET A 714 6.82 11.40 6.68
C MET A 714 5.57 11.78 7.49
N ARG A 715 4.91 10.81 8.13
CA ARG A 715 3.77 11.05 9.02
C ARG A 715 4.15 11.99 10.18
N ILE A 716 5.30 11.76 10.82
CA ILE A 716 5.81 12.61 11.90
C ILE A 716 6.13 14.03 11.40
N TRP A 717 6.78 14.19 10.24
CA TRP A 717 7.06 15.48 9.64
C TRP A 717 5.78 16.25 9.29
N LEU A 718 4.79 15.57 8.73
CA LEU A 718 3.51 16.16 8.37
C LEU A 718 2.77 16.67 9.62
N MET A 719 2.69 15.87 10.70
CA MET A 719 2.14 16.33 11.98
C MET A 719 2.89 17.54 12.55
N LYS A 720 4.24 17.55 12.50
CA LYS A 720 5.04 18.67 13.02
C LYS A 720 4.83 19.95 12.20
N GLY A 721 4.73 19.85 10.87
CA GLY A 721 4.38 20.97 10.01
C GLY A 721 2.99 21.54 10.32
N PHE A 722 1.97 20.69 10.43
CA PHE A 722 0.62 21.12 10.82
C PHE A 722 0.59 21.77 12.21
N SER A 723 1.38 21.28 13.18
CA SER A 723 1.49 21.89 14.51
C SER A 723 1.95 23.35 14.42
N VAL A 724 3.03 23.60 13.65
CA VAL A 724 3.59 24.94 13.44
C VAL A 724 2.59 25.85 12.70
N MET A 725 1.85 25.33 11.72
CA MET A 725 0.81 26.09 11.01
C MET A 725 -0.31 26.58 11.95
N VAL A 726 -0.69 25.79 12.96
CA VAL A 726 -1.67 26.18 13.98
C VAL A 726 -1.08 27.23 14.93
N GLU A 727 0.13 27.01 15.44
CA GLU A 727 0.81 27.92 16.36
C GLU A 727 1.03 29.33 15.78
N MET A 728 1.30 29.42 14.47
CA MET A 728 1.47 30.69 13.77
C MET A 728 0.15 31.42 13.43
N GLN A 729 -1.01 30.79 13.66
CA GLN A 729 -2.34 31.30 13.27
C GLN A 729 -2.41 31.83 11.82
N HIS A 730 -1.59 31.28 10.93
CA HIS A 730 -1.32 31.91 9.63
C HIS A 730 -2.60 31.97 8.77
N PRO A 731 -2.92 33.12 8.14
CA PRO A 731 -4.07 33.26 7.25
C PRO A 731 -3.81 32.52 5.92
N MET A 732 -3.85 31.19 5.98
CA MET A 732 -3.75 30.33 4.83
C MET A 732 -5.04 30.36 4.03
N CYS A 733 -4.95 30.70 2.75
CA CYS A 733 -5.83 30.09 1.75
C CYS A 733 -5.68 28.57 1.88
N GLY A 734 -6.76 27.80 1.65
CA GLY A 734 -6.84 26.37 2.01
C GLY A 734 -5.80 25.42 1.39
N GLU A 735 -4.89 25.92 0.55
CA GLU A 735 -3.81 25.19 -0.12
C GLU A 735 -2.56 24.96 0.78
N GLY A 736 -2.40 25.67 1.90
CA GLY A 736 -1.26 25.49 2.82
C GLY A 736 -0.96 24.03 3.25
N PRO A 737 -1.96 23.18 3.57
CA PRO A 737 -1.77 21.73 3.77
C PRO A 737 -1.13 21.02 2.58
N ARG A 738 -1.49 21.44 1.37
CA ARG A 738 -1.02 20.92 0.09
C ARG A 738 0.42 21.33 -0.19
N GLU A 739 0.78 22.57 0.11
CA GLU A 739 2.16 23.08 0.03
C GLU A 739 3.09 22.32 0.99
N LEU A 740 2.69 22.16 2.26
CA LEU A 740 3.42 21.37 3.24
C LEU A 740 3.66 19.94 2.73
N TRP A 741 2.61 19.26 2.26
CA TRP A 741 2.72 17.91 1.71
C TRP A 741 3.59 17.85 0.45
N ASN A 742 3.49 18.84 -0.46
CA ASN A 742 4.35 18.96 -1.63
C ASN A 742 5.84 19.09 -1.27
N SER A 743 6.17 19.84 -0.20
CA SER A 743 7.54 19.95 0.29
C SER A 743 8.06 18.64 0.89
N ILE A 744 7.22 17.92 1.65
CA ILE A 744 7.58 16.65 2.31
C ILE A 744 7.71 15.50 1.31
N ARG A 745 6.92 15.47 0.24
CA ARG A 745 6.90 14.39 -0.77
C ARG A 745 7.84 14.62 -1.97
N HIS A 746 8.66 15.68 -1.93
CA HIS A 746 9.53 16.04 -3.06
C HIS A 746 10.50 14.89 -3.42
N PRO A 747 10.83 14.62 -4.70
CA PRO A 747 11.67 13.48 -5.09
C PRO A 747 13.10 13.46 -4.52
N SER A 748 13.61 14.60 -4.06
CA SER A 748 14.90 14.71 -3.36
C SER A 748 14.81 14.48 -1.85
N SER A 749 13.62 14.18 -1.32
CA SER A 749 13.40 13.84 0.09
C SER A 749 13.44 12.32 0.30
N GLU A 750 13.58 11.91 1.56
CA GLU A 750 13.45 10.50 1.96
C GLU A 750 12.07 9.89 1.64
N GLY A 751 11.06 10.71 1.34
CA GLY A 751 9.70 10.23 1.06
C GLY A 751 9.59 9.36 -0.19
N HIS A 752 10.56 9.46 -1.12
CA HIS A 752 10.64 8.55 -2.26
C HIS A 752 10.98 7.09 -1.87
N CYS A 753 11.35 6.83 -0.61
CA CYS A 753 11.57 5.48 -0.07
C CYS A 753 10.30 4.84 0.53
N ALA A 754 9.20 5.58 0.71
CA ALA A 754 7.93 5.04 1.22
C ALA A 754 7.19 4.21 0.14
N THR A 755 6.20 3.39 0.55
CA THR A 755 5.39 2.62 -0.40
C THR A 755 4.42 3.53 -1.17
N LYS A 756 4.10 3.16 -2.42
CA LYS A 756 3.12 3.92 -3.23
C LYS A 756 1.76 4.05 -2.53
N GLU A 757 1.33 2.99 -1.84
CA GLU A 757 0.09 2.95 -1.07
C GLU A 757 0.08 3.96 0.08
N THR A 758 1.09 3.97 0.97
CA THR A 758 1.14 4.95 2.06
C THR A 758 1.27 6.38 1.55
N MET A 759 1.96 6.59 0.42
CA MET A 759 2.04 7.89 -0.26
C MET A 759 0.68 8.37 -0.79
N VAL A 760 -0.13 7.47 -1.38
CA VAL A 760 -1.50 7.79 -1.80
C VAL A 760 -2.38 8.08 -0.58
N ASN A 761 -2.34 7.24 0.45
CA ASN A 761 -3.22 7.37 1.60
C ASN A 761 -2.93 8.64 2.41
N LEU A 762 -1.64 8.96 2.70
CA LEU A 762 -1.27 10.26 3.28
C LEU A 762 -1.69 11.45 2.40
N SER A 763 -1.61 11.32 1.08
CA SER A 763 -2.07 12.37 0.16
C SER A 763 -3.58 12.55 0.20
N ASN A 764 -4.35 11.47 0.44
CA ASN A 764 -5.80 11.53 0.60
C ASN A 764 -6.17 12.18 1.94
N ASP A 765 -5.51 11.80 3.04
CA ASP A 765 -5.71 12.44 4.34
C ASP A 765 -5.40 13.96 4.27
N VAL A 766 -4.30 14.37 3.61
CA VAL A 766 -3.99 15.80 3.38
C VAL A 766 -5.08 16.50 2.56
N THR A 767 -5.61 15.86 1.52
CA THR A 767 -6.68 16.44 0.67
C THR A 767 -7.95 16.68 1.50
N GLU A 768 -8.27 15.75 2.41
CA GLU A 768 -9.42 15.86 3.30
C GLU A 768 -9.20 16.93 4.39
N ILE A 769 -7.98 17.10 4.92
CA ILE A 769 -7.63 18.20 5.82
C ILE A 769 -7.80 19.55 5.11
N GLU A 770 -7.30 19.68 3.87
CA GLU A 770 -7.49 20.84 3.00
C GLU A 770 -8.98 21.16 2.76
N ARG A 771 -9.80 20.14 2.46
CA ARG A 771 -11.25 20.29 2.28
C ARG A 771 -11.93 20.85 3.53
N ASN A 772 -11.72 20.21 4.68
CA ASN A 772 -12.38 20.63 5.92
C ASN A 772 -11.95 22.05 6.35
N ILE A 773 -10.67 22.42 6.19
CA ILE A 773 -10.20 23.79 6.44
C ILE A 773 -10.90 24.79 5.53
N ARG A 774 -11.07 24.48 4.24
CA ARG A 774 -11.79 25.31 3.28
C ARG A 774 -13.27 25.47 3.65
N ASP A 775 -13.92 24.40 4.08
CA ASP A 775 -15.33 24.42 4.48
C ASP A 775 -15.55 25.25 5.77
N TYR A 776 -14.65 25.15 6.75
CA TYR A 776 -14.68 26.04 7.94
C TYR A 776 -14.47 27.51 7.56
N LEU A 777 -13.51 27.83 6.67
CA LEU A 777 -13.28 29.20 6.20
C LEU A 777 -14.50 29.78 5.46
N ASN A 778 -15.14 28.98 4.60
CA ASN A 778 -16.37 29.36 3.88
C ASN A 778 -17.53 29.68 4.82
N ASN A 779 -17.63 28.95 5.94
CA ASN A 779 -18.66 29.16 6.97
C ASN A 779 -18.29 30.27 7.99
N HIS A 780 -17.19 31.01 7.76
CA HIS A 780 -16.61 31.98 8.70
C HIS A 780 -16.24 31.40 10.08
N GLU A 781 -16.04 30.08 10.18
CA GLU A 781 -15.61 29.42 11.41
C GLU A 781 -14.08 29.52 11.60
N ARG A 782 -13.64 29.46 12.86
CA ARG A 782 -12.22 29.49 13.24
C ARG A 782 -11.56 28.13 12.97
N TRP A 783 -11.22 27.83 11.72
CA TRP A 783 -10.65 26.54 11.27
C TRP A 783 -9.58 25.96 12.23
N TYR A 784 -8.69 26.79 12.76
CA TYR A 784 -7.61 26.38 13.66
C TYR A 784 -8.09 25.70 14.95
N THR A 785 -9.30 26.02 15.44
CA THR A 785 -9.88 25.38 16.64
C THR A 785 -10.28 23.94 16.34
N LYS A 786 -10.59 23.60 15.08
CA LYS A 786 -10.92 22.24 14.60
C LYS A 786 -9.71 21.44 14.13
N VAL A 787 -8.54 22.05 13.90
CA VAL A 787 -7.32 21.33 13.48
C VAL A 787 -6.89 20.20 14.42
N PRO A 788 -7.07 20.26 15.75
CA PRO A 788 -6.80 19.10 16.62
C PRO A 788 -7.55 17.83 16.16
N TYR A 789 -8.81 17.96 15.77
CA TYR A 789 -9.61 16.86 15.24
C TYR A 789 -9.04 16.35 13.89
N LEU A 790 -8.68 17.26 12.98
CA LEU A 790 -8.07 16.94 11.67
C LEU A 790 -6.69 16.26 11.81
N MET A 791 -5.90 16.66 12.80
CA MET A 791 -4.57 16.10 13.06
C MET A 791 -4.61 14.68 13.65
N SER A 792 -5.74 14.24 14.22
CA SER A 792 -5.87 12.88 14.75
C SER A 792 -5.71 11.80 13.68
N TRP A 793 -6.16 12.06 12.45
CA TRP A 793 -6.01 11.16 11.30
C TRP A 793 -4.54 10.82 11.04
N LEU A 794 -3.64 11.76 11.34
CA LEU A 794 -2.20 11.60 11.17
C LEU A 794 -1.52 10.95 12.40
N SER A 795 -2.22 10.66 13.48
CA SER A 795 -1.67 10.15 14.74
C SER A 795 -1.79 8.62 14.87
N CYS A 796 -0.67 7.89 14.70
CA CYS A 796 -0.57 6.47 15.08
C CYS A 796 -0.41 6.25 16.61
N HIS A 797 -0.59 7.30 17.43
CA HIS A 797 -0.25 7.29 18.86
C HIS A 797 -1.46 7.50 19.77
N LYS A 798 -1.69 8.76 20.20
CA LYS A 798 -2.67 9.14 21.23
C LYS A 798 -4.10 9.12 20.69
N TRP A 799 -4.36 9.85 19.61
CA TRP A 799 -5.73 10.19 19.18
C TRP A 799 -6.36 9.18 18.20
N GLN A 800 -5.68 8.05 17.93
CA GLN A 800 -6.08 7.00 16.96
C GLN A 800 -7.47 6.40 17.21
N ARG A 801 -8.03 6.53 18.42
CA ARG A 801 -9.32 5.95 18.84
C ARG A 801 -10.53 6.88 18.63
N ALA A 802 -10.37 8.07 18.02
CA ALA A 802 -11.27 9.20 18.30
C ALA A 802 -11.76 10.07 17.12
N THR A 803 -11.56 9.69 15.86
CA THR A 803 -12.08 10.46 14.72
C THR A 803 -13.24 9.79 13.98
N THR A 804 -14.43 10.38 14.14
CA THR A 804 -15.64 10.15 13.35
C THR A 804 -15.53 10.77 11.96
N LYS A 805 -14.65 10.23 11.11
CA LYS A 805 -14.77 10.43 9.65
C LYS A 805 -16.17 9.96 9.23
N GLY A 806 -16.77 10.58 8.20
CA GLY A 806 -18.21 10.44 7.87
C GLY A 806 -18.70 9.01 7.57
N SER A 807 -17.78 8.06 7.40
CA SER A 807 -17.98 6.63 7.61
C SER A 807 -16.73 6.06 8.29
N CYS A 808 -16.87 5.01 9.09
CA CYS A 808 -15.82 4.51 10.00
C CYS A 808 -14.70 3.69 9.31
N TYR A 809 -14.48 3.85 8.00
CA TYR A 809 -13.55 3.05 7.20
C TYR A 809 -12.52 3.86 6.37
N ASP A 810 -12.67 5.18 6.22
CA ASP A 810 -12.06 5.94 5.10
C ASP A 810 -10.65 6.55 5.33
N SER A 811 -9.85 6.10 6.30
CA SER A 811 -8.42 6.46 6.36
C SER A 811 -7.54 5.21 6.37
N GLY A 812 -7.10 4.81 5.17
CA GLY A 812 -6.30 3.62 4.94
C GLY A 812 -4.79 3.78 5.20
N ALA A 813 -4.31 4.93 5.68
CA ALA A 813 -2.87 5.18 5.79
C ALA A 813 -2.17 4.31 6.84
N PHE A 814 -2.81 4.14 8.01
CA PHE A 814 -2.26 3.40 9.16
C PHE A 814 -3.31 2.61 9.95
N THR A 815 -4.50 2.41 9.36
CA THR A 815 -5.64 1.75 10.01
C THR A 815 -5.82 0.35 9.46
N LEU A 816 -5.71 -0.66 10.31
CA LEU A 816 -6.10 -2.03 9.96
C LEU A 816 -7.63 -2.10 10.10
N SER A 817 -8.33 -2.49 9.04
CA SER A 817 -9.80 -2.46 9.01
C SER A 817 -10.40 -3.42 10.04
N GLN A 818 -11.04 -2.85 11.08
CA GLN A 818 -12.02 -3.60 11.86
C GLN A 818 -13.20 -3.88 10.92
N LEU A 819 -13.40 -5.14 10.56
CA LEU A 819 -14.48 -5.55 9.67
C LEU A 819 -15.85 -5.24 10.28
N SER A 820 -16.74 -4.70 9.45
CA SER A 820 -18.13 -4.38 9.80
C SER A 820 -18.86 -5.61 10.34
N ALA A 821 -19.49 -5.49 11.50
CA ALA A 821 -20.44 -6.49 12.00
C ALA A 821 -21.83 -6.29 11.36
N SER A 822 -21.88 -6.46 10.04
CA SER A 822 -23.08 -6.40 9.19
C SER A 822 -22.68 -6.97 7.81
N GLU A 823 -23.36 -7.96 7.22
CA GLU A 823 -24.70 -8.48 7.50
C GLU A 823 -24.72 -10.02 7.61
N GLN A 824 -25.54 -10.55 8.51
CA GLN A 824 -26.01 -11.94 8.46
C GLN A 824 -27.53 -11.97 8.73
N HIS A 825 -28.31 -11.56 7.73
CA HIS A 825 -29.63 -12.16 7.56
C HIS A 825 -29.48 -13.41 6.70
N VAL A 826 -29.19 -14.52 7.37
CA VAL A 826 -29.63 -15.83 6.86
C VAL A 826 -31.14 -15.83 7.00
N GLY A 827 -31.86 -15.93 5.88
CA GLY A 827 -33.30 -16.21 5.93
C GLY A 827 -33.49 -17.65 6.36
N GLU A 828 -34.07 -17.87 7.54
CA GLU A 828 -34.60 -19.17 7.96
C GLU A 828 -36.02 -19.34 7.37
N ASP A 829 -36.06 -19.47 6.03
CA ASP A 829 -37.21 -19.98 5.28
C ASP A 829 -36.71 -21.19 4.49
N GLY A 830 -37.27 -22.40 4.59
CA GLY A 830 -38.30 -22.92 5.48
C GLY A 830 -38.59 -24.36 5.02
N GLU A 831 -38.67 -25.33 5.94
CA GLU A 831 -39.08 -26.69 5.57
C GLU A 831 -40.60 -26.70 5.34
N ASP A 832 -41.02 -26.96 4.10
CA ASP A 832 -42.38 -27.39 3.79
C ASP A 832 -42.34 -28.50 2.73
N ASN A 833 -43.37 -29.35 2.72
CA ASN A 833 -43.35 -30.67 2.08
C ASN A 833 -44.19 -30.73 0.78
N ASP A 834 -44.05 -31.88 0.12
CA ASP A 834 -44.96 -32.50 -0.86
C ASP A 834 -44.97 -32.01 -2.33
N ASP A 835 -45.21 -33.00 -3.20
CA ASP A 835 -45.32 -33.04 -4.68
C ASP A 835 -44.13 -32.58 -5.57
#